data_AF-A0A3D5E6P9-F1
#
_entry.id   AF-A0A3D5E6P9-F1
#
_cell.length_a   1.000
_cell.length_b   1.000
_cell.length_c   1.000
_cell.angle_alpha   90.00
_cell.angle_beta   90.00
_cell.angle_gamma   90.00
#
_symmetry.space_group_name_H-M   'P 1'
#
loop_
_entity.id
_entity.type
_entity.pdbx_description
1 polymer ?
#
loop_
_entity_poly.entity_id
_entity_poly.type
_entity_poly.pdbx_seq_one_letter_code
_entity_poly.pdbx_strand_id
1 'polypeptide(L)'
;MFDESRTYVAIDLETTGLNPTNDRITEIGAVRFDEQGRELNVFDQLVDPGQVIPAFTEKLTGITNEAVQGAPVFKEIAKDLAAFVGKSTIVGQNVGFDLAFLAKANLQFEGPVLDTLRLARILFPEGPGALSDLAAHLGIEMPVAHRALADARTTASVFLALRQRAEALPAVERALLARAVAADEPALARELGLDSFAANADLETPTLPEPWQPPEALVRAETLMPIGTEEVTEALAGASKVVEQFEERPQQAKMAVAVAEAFSEEGQWLIEAGTGVGKSLAYLIPAALYALRNGTRVVISTNTIALQEQLLGKDVPALRKLLQEAGALSQPEELRVALLKGRANYLCMQRWMGHTTNLADPDVARLAASLARWLPKTQSGDRAELRLDAIARSAWTRFSAADTDCLANQHTFVREGRCFLQRARKTAEGAHLVIVNHALLLADLASGGSAIPAFDHLIIDESHNLEAQATQQFGLHLGARQITEALEAIHRPPSSERREGGVLTMTGLPETLGDLPTRALKGAIAEAAEKVARPFDALGGLTREPRDDRIRVTPSLRSNTIWEEVETGWAALDKALTHAIESCRTAATLVVGEDAGSASEEIEAAAGRLEKIQIDLTGLVEDNDTNTIVWVSSTREGGGTLNSAPLEVGPILERELFANRATIIATSATLAAGESMAFTANQIGLPHAGTLALGSPFDYEQSTLLATPTNFPDPSDQGYDEATAEAVTKLVLAS
;
A
#
# COMPACT_ATOMS: atom_id res chain seq x y z
N MET A 1 -23.57 -35.34 -30.04
CA MET A 1 -24.60 -34.31 -29.91
C MET A 1 -23.82 -33.01 -29.85
N PHE A 2 -23.69 -32.32 -30.98
CA PHE A 2 -22.87 -31.12 -31.09
C PHE A 2 -23.59 -29.97 -30.40
N ASP A 3 -22.82 -29.25 -29.57
CA ASP A 3 -23.22 -28.22 -28.62
C ASP A 3 -23.97 -27.06 -29.29
N GLU A 4 -25.03 -26.55 -28.65
CA GLU A 4 -25.55 -25.22 -29.00
C GLU A 4 -24.42 -24.23 -28.71
N SER A 5 -23.81 -23.63 -29.74
CA SER A 5 -22.65 -22.75 -29.60
C SER A 5 -22.92 -21.66 -28.56
N ARG A 6 -22.16 -21.63 -27.46
CA ARG A 6 -22.30 -20.57 -26.45
C ARG A 6 -21.97 -19.23 -27.08
N THR A 7 -22.79 -18.23 -26.78
CA THR A 7 -22.61 -16.86 -27.26
C THR A 7 -22.41 -15.91 -26.09
N TYR A 8 -21.47 -14.98 -26.25
CA TYR A 8 -21.13 -13.95 -25.27
C TYR A 8 -21.49 -12.58 -25.83
N VAL A 9 -21.64 -11.60 -24.95
CA VAL A 9 -21.77 -10.20 -25.31
C VAL A 9 -20.75 -9.41 -24.50
N ALA A 10 -19.70 -8.90 -25.14
CA ALA A 10 -18.83 -7.94 -24.49
C ALA A 10 -19.47 -6.56 -24.57
N ILE A 11 -19.48 -5.82 -23.46
CA ILE A 11 -20.09 -4.49 -23.35
C ILE A 11 -19.11 -3.51 -22.72
N ASP A 12 -19.15 -2.26 -23.20
CA ASP A 12 -18.39 -1.14 -22.69
C ASP A 12 -19.20 0.15 -22.91
N LEU A 13 -19.03 1.14 -22.02
CA LEU A 13 -19.73 2.41 -22.02
C LEU A 13 -18.77 3.59 -21.92
N GLU A 14 -19.05 4.63 -22.69
CA GLU A 14 -18.51 5.97 -22.41
C GLU A 14 -19.55 6.80 -21.67
N THR A 15 -19.09 7.62 -20.72
CA THR A 15 -19.94 8.39 -19.82
C THR A 15 -19.44 9.82 -19.64
N THR A 16 -20.30 10.72 -19.19
CA THR A 16 -19.90 12.12 -18.89
C THR A 16 -18.90 12.23 -17.73
N GLY A 17 -18.80 11.20 -16.89
CA GLY A 17 -17.95 11.13 -15.70
C GLY A 17 -18.08 9.77 -15.00
N LEU A 18 -17.52 9.63 -13.79
CA LEU A 18 -17.34 8.32 -13.14
C LEU A 18 -18.45 7.94 -12.14
N ASN A 19 -19.39 8.85 -11.81
CA ASN A 19 -20.38 8.61 -10.77
C ASN A 19 -21.76 8.34 -11.39
N PRO A 20 -22.29 7.10 -11.35
CA PRO A 20 -23.57 6.77 -11.97
C PRO A 20 -24.75 7.59 -11.41
N THR A 21 -24.65 8.15 -10.20
CA THR A 21 -25.71 9.01 -9.64
C THR A 21 -25.81 10.34 -10.39
N ASN A 22 -24.68 10.95 -10.74
CA ASN A 22 -24.59 12.31 -11.26
C ASN A 22 -24.28 12.35 -12.76
N ASP A 23 -23.60 11.33 -13.27
CA ASP A 23 -23.15 11.22 -14.64
C ASP A 23 -24.12 10.40 -15.50
N ARG A 24 -23.95 10.49 -16.82
CA ARG A 24 -24.84 9.87 -17.82
C ARG A 24 -24.04 9.20 -18.94
N ILE A 25 -24.66 8.23 -19.60
CA ILE A 25 -24.07 7.46 -20.71
C ILE A 25 -24.04 8.34 -21.97
N THR A 26 -22.92 8.33 -22.69
CA THR A 26 -22.70 9.07 -23.95
C THR A 26 -22.48 8.16 -25.15
N GLU A 27 -21.99 6.92 -24.94
CA GLU A 27 -21.85 5.90 -26.00
C GLU A 27 -22.03 4.50 -25.40
N ILE A 28 -22.59 3.58 -26.18
CA ILE A 28 -22.74 2.17 -25.83
C ILE A 28 -22.13 1.34 -26.96
N GLY A 29 -21.16 0.51 -26.60
CA GLY A 29 -20.58 -0.48 -27.49
C GLY A 29 -20.85 -1.87 -26.95
N ALA A 30 -21.41 -2.75 -27.76
CA ALA A 30 -21.51 -4.16 -27.43
C ALA A 30 -21.24 -5.04 -28.64
N VAL A 31 -20.46 -6.10 -28.45
CA VAL A 31 -20.16 -7.08 -29.48
C VAL A 31 -20.64 -8.46 -29.04
N ARG A 32 -21.48 -9.08 -29.86
CA ARG A 32 -21.90 -10.47 -29.69
C ARG A 32 -20.93 -11.37 -30.43
N PHE A 33 -20.37 -12.37 -29.75
CA PHE A 33 -19.38 -13.28 -30.33
C PHE A 33 -19.58 -14.73 -29.87
N ASP A 34 -19.05 -15.68 -30.64
CA ASP A 34 -19.02 -17.10 -30.27
C ASP A 34 -17.74 -17.50 -29.53
N GLU A 35 -17.68 -18.75 -29.07
CA GLU A 35 -16.52 -19.30 -28.35
C GLU A 35 -15.19 -19.26 -29.13
N GLN A 36 -15.24 -19.15 -30.46
CA GLN A 36 -14.06 -19.03 -31.31
C GLN A 36 -13.66 -17.56 -31.55
N GLY A 37 -14.39 -16.61 -30.97
CA GLY A 37 -14.17 -15.17 -31.13
C GLY A 37 -14.69 -14.61 -32.44
N ARG A 38 -15.56 -15.33 -33.16
CA ARG A 38 -16.19 -14.78 -34.35
C ARG A 38 -17.28 -13.80 -33.94
N GLU A 39 -17.16 -12.57 -34.42
CA GLU A 39 -18.19 -11.54 -34.27
C GLU A 39 -19.46 -11.96 -35.01
N LEU A 40 -20.57 -12.03 -34.28
CA LEU A 40 -21.89 -12.42 -34.78
C LEU A 40 -22.77 -11.20 -35.04
N ASN A 41 -22.70 -10.20 -34.16
CA ASN A 41 -23.45 -8.96 -34.28
C ASN A 41 -22.83 -7.86 -33.40
N VAL A 42 -23.15 -6.59 -33.68
CA VAL A 42 -22.72 -5.43 -32.90
C VAL A 42 -23.88 -4.50 -32.56
N PHE A 43 -23.75 -3.84 -31.43
CA PHE A 43 -24.56 -2.71 -31.01
C PHE A 43 -23.60 -1.54 -30.78
N ASP A 44 -23.78 -0.45 -31.53
CA ASP A 44 -22.89 0.70 -31.51
C ASP A 44 -23.75 1.95 -31.62
N GLN A 45 -23.84 2.71 -30.53
CA GLN A 45 -24.81 3.79 -30.41
C GLN A 45 -24.29 4.92 -29.54
N LEU A 46 -24.18 6.11 -30.14
CA LEU A 46 -24.09 7.36 -29.39
C LEU A 46 -25.42 7.62 -28.67
N VAL A 47 -25.35 8.20 -27.48
CA VAL A 47 -26.49 8.46 -26.61
C VAL A 47 -26.48 9.94 -26.24
N ASP A 48 -27.63 10.60 -26.35
CA ASP A 48 -27.78 11.94 -25.78
C ASP A 48 -27.86 11.82 -24.24
N PRO A 49 -26.84 12.30 -23.51
CA PRO A 49 -26.80 12.19 -22.05
C PRO A 49 -27.80 13.14 -21.36
N GLY A 50 -28.40 14.09 -22.10
CA GLY A 50 -29.28 15.13 -21.55
C GLY A 50 -28.55 16.15 -20.66
N GLN A 51 -27.22 16.17 -20.72
CA GLN A 51 -26.36 17.09 -19.97
C GLN A 51 -25.06 17.38 -20.71
N VAL A 52 -24.35 18.44 -20.31
CA VAL A 52 -23.09 18.83 -20.94
C VAL A 52 -22.01 17.77 -20.65
N ILE A 53 -21.34 17.30 -21.70
CA ILE A 53 -20.14 16.47 -21.60
C ILE A 53 -18.97 17.39 -21.17
N PRO A 54 -18.31 17.13 -20.03
CA PRO A 54 -17.17 17.92 -19.57
C PRO A 54 -16.00 17.87 -20.55
N ALA A 55 -15.25 18.97 -20.67
CA ALA A 55 -14.13 19.09 -21.61
C ALA A 55 -13.03 18.03 -21.39
N PHE A 56 -12.81 17.59 -20.15
CA PHE A 56 -11.90 16.48 -19.85
C PHE A 56 -12.35 15.17 -20.50
N THR A 57 -13.63 14.84 -20.37
CA THR A 57 -14.24 13.64 -20.95
C THR A 57 -14.21 13.70 -22.48
N GLU A 58 -14.57 14.84 -23.07
CA GLU A 58 -14.50 15.05 -24.51
C GLU A 58 -13.07 14.85 -25.05
N LYS A 59 -12.05 15.34 -24.31
CA LYS A 59 -10.64 15.12 -24.67
C LYS A 59 -10.22 13.65 -24.57
N LEU A 60 -10.80 12.90 -23.63
CA LEU A 60 -10.47 11.50 -23.39
C LEU A 60 -11.11 10.57 -24.43
N THR A 61 -12.40 10.76 -24.72
CA THR A 61 -13.21 9.86 -25.55
C THR A 61 -13.36 10.34 -27.00
N GLY A 62 -13.11 11.64 -27.24
CA GLY A 62 -13.39 12.30 -28.51
C GLY A 62 -14.88 12.54 -28.79
N ILE A 63 -15.78 12.26 -27.84
CA ILE A 63 -17.22 12.48 -27.99
C ILE A 63 -17.55 13.93 -27.59
N THR A 64 -17.88 14.75 -28.58
CA THR A 64 -18.24 16.16 -28.37
C THR A 64 -19.72 16.33 -28.04
N ASN A 65 -20.07 17.47 -27.44
CA ASN A 65 -21.46 17.83 -27.17
C ASN A 65 -22.30 17.91 -28.47
N GLU A 66 -21.69 18.29 -29.60
CA GLU A 66 -22.32 18.29 -30.92
C GLU A 66 -22.50 16.88 -31.48
N ALA A 67 -21.58 15.95 -31.20
CA ALA A 67 -21.64 14.58 -31.69
C ALA A 67 -22.84 13.80 -31.13
N VAL A 68 -23.24 14.09 -29.89
CA VAL A 68 -24.43 13.48 -29.25
C VAL A 68 -25.73 14.24 -29.56
N GLN A 69 -25.64 15.40 -30.22
CA GLN A 69 -26.82 16.20 -30.54
C GLN A 69 -27.68 15.51 -31.60
N GLY A 70 -28.88 15.09 -31.21
CA GLY A 70 -29.80 14.33 -32.08
C GLY A 70 -29.58 12.82 -32.04
N ALA A 71 -28.65 12.34 -31.21
CA ALA A 71 -28.61 10.93 -30.81
C ALA A 71 -29.86 10.59 -29.95
N PRO A 72 -30.31 9.34 -29.93
CA PRO A 72 -31.40 8.93 -29.06
C PRO A 72 -31.00 9.06 -27.58
N VAL A 73 -31.96 9.42 -26.74
CA VAL A 73 -31.76 9.30 -25.28
C VAL A 73 -31.80 7.83 -24.88
N PHE A 74 -31.11 7.46 -23.79
CA PHE A 74 -30.98 6.05 -23.37
C PHE A 74 -32.32 5.28 -23.32
N LYS A 75 -33.39 5.94 -22.87
CA LYS A 75 -34.73 5.33 -22.76
C LYS A 75 -35.28 4.81 -24.09
N GLU A 76 -34.90 5.42 -25.20
CA GLU A 76 -35.35 5.04 -26.54
C GLU A 76 -34.68 3.75 -27.02
N ILE A 77 -33.41 3.54 -26.65
CA ILE A 77 -32.59 2.41 -27.08
C ILE A 77 -32.49 1.27 -26.05
N ALA A 78 -32.94 1.51 -24.81
CA ALA A 78 -32.82 0.53 -23.71
C ALA A 78 -33.45 -0.83 -24.04
N LYS A 79 -34.58 -0.84 -24.76
CA LYS A 79 -35.25 -2.08 -25.18
C LYS A 79 -34.46 -2.84 -26.24
N ASP A 80 -33.84 -2.12 -27.15
CA ASP A 80 -33.04 -2.70 -28.23
C ASP A 80 -31.74 -3.28 -27.67
N LEU A 81 -31.10 -2.59 -26.73
CA LEU A 81 -29.96 -3.13 -25.99
C LEU A 81 -30.33 -4.35 -25.15
N ALA A 82 -31.48 -4.31 -24.45
CA ALA A 82 -31.99 -5.46 -23.70
C ALA A 82 -32.22 -6.69 -24.59
N ALA A 83 -32.81 -6.48 -25.78
CA ALA A 83 -33.00 -7.53 -26.77
C ALA A 83 -31.66 -8.01 -27.37
N PHE A 84 -30.72 -7.09 -27.60
CA PHE A 84 -29.39 -7.40 -28.11
C PHE A 84 -28.59 -8.25 -27.14
N VAL A 85 -28.65 -8.01 -25.83
CA VAL A 85 -27.96 -8.80 -24.80
C VAL A 85 -28.71 -10.10 -24.52
N GLY A 86 -30.03 -10.02 -24.30
CA GLY A 86 -30.88 -11.16 -24.00
C GLY A 86 -30.42 -11.91 -22.74
N LYS A 87 -30.26 -13.23 -22.86
CA LYS A 87 -29.77 -14.11 -21.78
C LYS A 87 -28.29 -14.52 -21.95
N SER A 88 -27.58 -13.86 -22.86
CA SER A 88 -26.17 -14.17 -23.12
C SER A 88 -25.29 -13.80 -21.93
N THR A 89 -24.15 -14.49 -21.82
CA THR A 89 -23.13 -14.14 -20.83
C THR A 89 -22.50 -12.80 -21.20
N ILE A 90 -22.55 -11.86 -20.27
CA ILE A 90 -21.96 -10.53 -20.41
C ILE A 90 -20.49 -10.60 -20.02
N VAL A 91 -19.65 -9.95 -20.81
CA VAL A 91 -18.21 -9.83 -20.58
C VAL A 91 -17.86 -8.35 -20.55
N GLY A 92 -17.02 -7.91 -19.63
CA GLY A 92 -16.56 -6.52 -19.60
C GLY A 92 -15.28 -6.39 -18.79
N GLN A 93 -14.52 -5.32 -19.01
CA GLN A 93 -13.36 -4.99 -18.20
C GLN A 93 -13.82 -4.05 -17.07
N ASN A 94 -13.73 -4.48 -15.80
CA ASN A 94 -14.32 -3.72 -14.68
C ASN A 94 -15.83 -3.46 -14.88
N VAL A 95 -16.53 -4.45 -15.45
CA VAL A 95 -17.93 -4.37 -15.92
C VAL A 95 -18.96 -3.93 -14.87
N GLY A 96 -18.60 -4.00 -13.59
CA GLY A 96 -19.42 -3.44 -12.51
C GLY A 96 -19.66 -1.93 -12.67
N PHE A 97 -18.71 -1.20 -13.28
CA PHE A 97 -18.87 0.21 -13.64
C PHE A 97 -20.02 0.39 -14.64
N ASP A 98 -19.97 -0.31 -15.78
CA ASP A 98 -20.96 -0.22 -16.85
C ASP A 98 -22.36 -0.61 -16.36
N LEU A 99 -22.43 -1.73 -15.64
CA LEU A 99 -23.68 -2.24 -15.10
C LEU A 99 -24.29 -1.30 -14.04
N ALA A 100 -23.49 -0.54 -13.30
CA ALA A 100 -24.00 0.45 -12.35
C ALA A 100 -24.70 1.62 -13.08
N PHE A 101 -24.14 2.08 -14.21
CA PHE A 101 -24.78 3.09 -15.07
C PHE A 101 -26.08 2.57 -15.69
N LEU A 102 -26.06 1.35 -16.24
CA LEU A 102 -27.26 0.73 -16.82
C LEU A 102 -28.34 0.50 -15.76
N ALA A 103 -27.97 0.01 -14.57
CA ALA A 103 -28.90 -0.19 -13.46
C ALA A 103 -29.53 1.13 -13.00
N LYS A 104 -28.73 2.21 -12.91
CA LYS A 104 -29.26 3.55 -12.60
C LYS A 104 -30.22 4.03 -13.68
N ALA A 105 -29.97 3.68 -14.93
CA ALA A 105 -30.85 3.95 -16.07
C ALA A 105 -32.05 2.97 -16.17
N ASN A 106 -32.27 2.13 -15.14
CA ASN A 106 -33.33 1.12 -15.02
C ASN A 106 -33.24 -0.03 -16.04
N LEU A 107 -32.02 -0.37 -16.48
CA LEU A 107 -31.76 -1.56 -17.28
C LEU A 107 -30.89 -2.54 -16.48
N GLN A 108 -31.40 -3.75 -16.27
CA GLN A 108 -30.67 -4.85 -15.64
C GLN A 108 -30.77 -6.07 -16.54
N PHE A 109 -29.73 -6.90 -16.53
CA PHE A 109 -29.67 -8.13 -17.30
C PHE A 109 -29.75 -9.34 -16.39
N GLU A 110 -30.39 -10.41 -16.88
CA GLU A 110 -30.49 -11.69 -16.17
C GLU A 110 -29.32 -12.63 -16.48
N GLY A 111 -28.54 -12.32 -17.53
CA GLY A 111 -27.42 -13.13 -17.97
C GLY A 111 -26.26 -13.17 -16.97
N PRO A 112 -25.43 -14.22 -16.97
CA PRO A 112 -24.21 -14.26 -16.16
C PRO A 112 -23.26 -13.13 -16.56
N VAL A 113 -22.49 -12.61 -15.60
CA VAL A 113 -21.52 -11.53 -15.83
C VAL A 113 -20.11 -12.03 -15.54
N LEU A 114 -19.17 -11.76 -16.44
CA LEU A 114 -17.76 -12.09 -16.34
C LEU A 114 -16.92 -10.81 -16.43
N ASP A 115 -16.07 -10.59 -15.44
CA ASP A 115 -15.16 -9.45 -15.40
C ASP A 115 -13.73 -9.88 -15.78
N THR A 116 -13.24 -9.39 -16.92
CA THR A 116 -11.90 -9.73 -17.41
C THR A 116 -10.80 -9.17 -16.52
N LEU A 117 -11.02 -8.05 -15.83
CA LEU A 117 -10.04 -7.47 -14.90
C LEU A 117 -9.80 -8.39 -13.71
N ARG A 118 -10.87 -9.00 -13.19
CA ARG A 118 -10.76 -9.94 -12.05
C ARG A 118 -9.95 -11.16 -12.42
N LEU A 119 -10.25 -11.78 -13.57
CA LEU A 119 -9.48 -12.93 -14.05
C LEU A 119 -8.02 -12.54 -14.36
N ALA A 120 -7.80 -11.37 -14.97
CA ALA A 120 -6.47 -10.86 -15.26
C ALA A 120 -5.63 -10.64 -13.98
N ARG A 121 -6.21 -10.15 -12.88
CA ARG A 121 -5.49 -10.00 -11.60
C ARG A 121 -5.06 -11.32 -10.98
N ILE A 122 -5.80 -12.40 -11.25
CA ILE A 122 -5.41 -13.74 -10.80
C ILE A 122 -4.29 -14.29 -11.69
N LEU A 123 -4.43 -14.19 -13.01
CA LEU A 123 -3.46 -14.74 -13.97
C LEU A 123 -2.18 -13.90 -14.09
N PHE A 124 -2.25 -12.59 -13.88
CA PHE A 124 -1.14 -11.66 -14.00
C PHE A 124 -1.10 -10.77 -12.76
N PRO A 125 -0.70 -11.32 -11.60
CA PRO A 125 -0.70 -10.58 -10.33
C PRO A 125 0.23 -9.35 -10.33
N GLU A 126 1.24 -9.35 -11.20
CA GLU A 126 2.19 -8.25 -11.44
C GLU A 126 1.76 -7.39 -12.64
N GLY A 127 0.81 -7.90 -13.45
CA GLY A 127 0.42 -7.38 -14.74
C GLY A 127 -0.49 -6.15 -14.67
N PRO A 128 -0.75 -5.51 -15.82
CA PRO A 128 -1.53 -4.29 -15.89
C PRO A 128 -3.02 -4.51 -15.63
N GLY A 129 -3.70 -3.44 -15.18
CA GLY A 129 -5.16 -3.43 -14.93
C GLY A 129 -5.99 -2.66 -15.96
N ALA A 130 -5.39 -1.69 -16.67
CA ALA A 130 -6.08 -0.97 -17.75
C ALA A 130 -6.24 -1.88 -18.97
N LEU A 131 -7.35 -1.74 -19.71
CA LEU A 131 -7.64 -2.57 -20.88
C LEU A 131 -6.54 -2.46 -21.93
N SER A 132 -6.09 -1.24 -22.23
CA SER A 132 -5.03 -0.96 -23.19
C SER A 132 -3.73 -1.70 -22.87
N ASP A 133 -3.30 -1.59 -21.62
CA ASP A 133 -2.05 -2.17 -21.15
C ASP A 133 -2.14 -3.69 -21.08
N LEU A 134 -3.31 -4.23 -20.69
CA LEU A 134 -3.57 -5.66 -20.66
C LEU A 134 -3.64 -6.26 -22.06
N ALA A 135 -4.27 -5.58 -23.01
CA ALA A 135 -4.29 -5.97 -24.42
C ALA A 135 -2.85 -6.01 -24.97
N ALA A 136 -2.07 -4.95 -24.75
CA ALA A 136 -0.66 -4.90 -25.14
C ALA A 136 0.17 -6.03 -24.48
N HIS A 137 -0.05 -6.31 -23.20
CA HIS A 137 0.60 -7.41 -22.47
C HIS A 137 0.28 -8.79 -23.07
N LEU A 138 -0.93 -8.96 -23.60
CA LEU A 138 -1.39 -10.19 -24.25
C LEU A 138 -1.06 -10.24 -25.75
N GLY A 139 -0.47 -9.18 -26.32
CA GLY A 139 -0.17 -9.06 -27.75
C GLY A 139 -1.42 -8.86 -28.61
N ILE A 140 -2.47 -8.25 -28.05
CA ILE A 140 -3.73 -7.91 -28.73
C ILE A 140 -3.65 -6.45 -29.19
N GLU A 141 -3.88 -6.22 -30.48
CA GLU A 141 -3.91 -4.87 -31.04
C GLU A 141 -5.17 -4.12 -30.60
N MET A 142 -4.98 -2.89 -30.12
CA MET A 142 -6.06 -1.97 -29.77
C MET A 142 -5.93 -0.70 -30.62
N PRO A 143 -6.67 -0.57 -31.74
CA PRO A 143 -6.47 0.50 -32.71
C PRO A 143 -6.94 1.87 -32.21
N VAL A 144 -7.96 1.92 -31.35
CA VAL A 144 -8.50 3.14 -30.75
C VAL A 144 -8.89 2.83 -29.31
N ALA A 145 -8.45 3.65 -28.36
CA ALA A 145 -8.85 3.61 -26.95
C ALA A 145 -10.00 4.57 -26.69
N HIS A 146 -10.80 4.32 -25.66
CA HIS A 146 -11.86 5.22 -25.19
C HIS A 146 -12.95 5.43 -26.24
N ARG A 147 -13.35 4.32 -26.86
CA ARG A 147 -14.47 4.23 -27.79
C ARG A 147 -15.18 2.92 -27.52
N ALA A 148 -16.45 3.01 -27.15
CA ALA A 148 -17.15 1.90 -26.52
C ALA A 148 -17.12 0.61 -27.36
N LEU A 149 -17.37 0.69 -28.68
CA LEU A 149 -17.33 -0.51 -29.52
C LEU A 149 -15.92 -1.10 -29.67
N ALA A 150 -14.90 -0.25 -29.78
CA ALA A 150 -13.51 -0.69 -29.91
C ALA A 150 -13.02 -1.37 -28.63
N ASP A 151 -13.39 -0.81 -27.48
CA ASP A 151 -13.06 -1.36 -26.16
C ASP A 151 -13.85 -2.65 -25.88
N ALA A 152 -15.12 -2.74 -26.30
CA ALA A 152 -15.89 -3.99 -26.25
C ALA A 152 -15.27 -5.12 -27.09
N ARG A 153 -14.82 -4.83 -28.32
CA ARG A 153 -14.10 -5.80 -29.18
C ARG A 153 -12.76 -6.24 -28.58
N THR A 154 -12.01 -5.30 -28.04
CA THR A 154 -10.75 -5.58 -27.35
C THR A 154 -10.99 -6.46 -26.14
N THR A 155 -12.02 -6.15 -25.35
CA THR A 155 -12.43 -6.93 -24.18
C THR A 155 -12.84 -8.36 -24.55
N ALA A 156 -13.56 -8.57 -25.66
CA ALA A 156 -13.87 -9.92 -26.15
C ALA A 156 -12.60 -10.71 -26.48
N SER A 157 -11.62 -10.08 -27.12
CA SER A 157 -10.33 -10.70 -27.46
C SER A 157 -9.50 -11.01 -26.20
N VAL A 158 -9.46 -10.07 -25.24
CA VAL A 158 -8.81 -10.24 -23.94
C VAL A 158 -9.44 -11.40 -23.17
N PHE A 159 -10.77 -11.49 -23.11
CA PHE A 159 -11.48 -12.58 -22.45
C PHE A 159 -11.07 -13.95 -23.00
N LEU A 160 -11.04 -14.12 -24.32
CA LEU A 160 -10.65 -15.38 -24.95
C LEU A 160 -9.20 -15.75 -24.65
N ALA A 161 -8.29 -14.76 -24.67
CA ALA A 161 -6.89 -14.97 -24.32
C ALA A 161 -6.72 -15.36 -22.84
N LEU A 162 -7.44 -14.70 -21.92
CA LEU A 162 -7.44 -15.04 -20.49
C LEU A 162 -8.01 -16.43 -20.25
N ARG A 163 -9.12 -16.80 -20.91
CA ARG A 163 -9.72 -18.13 -20.84
C ARG A 163 -8.72 -19.21 -21.27
N GLN A 164 -8.07 -19.02 -22.42
CA GLN A 164 -7.04 -19.94 -22.90
C GLN A 164 -5.88 -20.07 -21.90
N ARG A 165 -5.48 -18.98 -21.23
CA ARG A 165 -4.42 -19.03 -20.21
C ARG A 165 -4.86 -19.73 -18.92
N ALA A 166 -6.12 -19.57 -18.52
CA ALA A 166 -6.69 -20.28 -17.39
C ALA A 166 -6.81 -21.79 -17.66
N GLU A 167 -7.17 -22.19 -18.87
CA GLU A 167 -7.23 -23.60 -19.28
C GLU A 167 -5.86 -24.29 -19.28
N ALA A 168 -4.81 -23.54 -19.65
CA ALA A 168 -3.43 -24.02 -19.73
C ALA A 168 -2.72 -24.08 -18.36
N LEU A 169 -3.40 -23.71 -17.27
CA LEU A 169 -2.82 -23.73 -15.93
C LEU A 169 -2.51 -25.16 -15.45
N PRO A 170 -1.42 -25.35 -14.66
CA PRO A 170 -1.19 -26.59 -13.94
C PRO A 170 -2.38 -26.96 -13.03
N ALA A 171 -2.53 -28.25 -12.73
CA ALA A 171 -3.68 -28.77 -11.98
C ALA A 171 -3.88 -28.07 -10.61
N VAL A 172 -2.79 -27.84 -9.86
CA VAL A 172 -2.82 -27.15 -8.56
C VAL A 172 -3.32 -25.71 -8.71
N GLU A 173 -2.79 -24.95 -9.68
CA GLU A 173 -3.21 -23.57 -9.94
C GLU A 173 -4.66 -23.50 -10.43
N ARG A 174 -5.11 -24.47 -11.24
CA ARG A 174 -6.51 -24.60 -11.64
C ARG A 174 -7.43 -24.88 -10.45
N ALA A 175 -7.00 -25.71 -9.51
CA ALA A 175 -7.77 -25.99 -8.31
C ALA A 175 -7.86 -24.75 -7.39
N LEU A 176 -6.79 -23.99 -7.23
CA LEU A 176 -6.81 -22.72 -6.50
C LEU A 176 -7.70 -21.68 -7.19
N LEU A 177 -7.60 -21.56 -8.52
CA LEU A 177 -8.48 -20.72 -9.31
C LEU A 177 -9.94 -21.15 -9.13
N ALA A 178 -10.23 -22.45 -9.18
CA ALA A 178 -11.57 -23.01 -8.96
C ALA A 178 -12.12 -22.57 -7.60
N ARG A 179 -11.34 -22.69 -6.53
CA ARG A 179 -11.75 -22.26 -5.17
C ARG A 179 -11.98 -20.75 -5.10
N ALA A 180 -11.10 -19.96 -5.73
CA ALA A 180 -11.23 -18.50 -5.79
C ALA A 180 -12.54 -18.04 -6.46
N VAL A 181 -12.97 -18.73 -7.54
CA VAL A 181 -14.15 -18.33 -8.32
C VAL A 181 -15.43 -19.05 -7.90
N ALA A 182 -15.37 -20.25 -7.31
CA ALA A 182 -16.57 -21.06 -7.00
C ALA A 182 -17.53 -20.42 -6.00
N ALA A 183 -17.03 -19.61 -5.06
CA ALA A 183 -17.87 -18.99 -4.03
C ALA A 183 -18.46 -17.63 -4.43
N ASP A 184 -17.78 -16.88 -5.29
CA ASP A 184 -18.12 -15.48 -5.62
C ASP A 184 -18.55 -15.29 -7.10
N GLU A 185 -18.03 -16.12 -8.00
CA GLU A 185 -18.26 -16.03 -9.45
C GLU A 185 -18.60 -17.41 -10.05
N PRO A 186 -19.76 -18.01 -9.68
CA PRO A 186 -20.15 -19.33 -10.17
C PRO A 186 -20.36 -19.37 -11.69
N ALA A 187 -20.52 -18.20 -12.33
CA ALA A 187 -20.53 -18.07 -13.78
C ALA A 187 -19.13 -18.30 -14.37
N LEU A 188 -18.10 -17.68 -13.80
CA LEU A 188 -16.71 -17.84 -14.21
C LEU A 188 -16.20 -19.26 -13.93
N ALA A 189 -16.58 -19.84 -12.79
CA ALA A 189 -16.26 -21.22 -12.45
C ALA A 189 -16.74 -22.21 -13.52
N ARG A 190 -18.02 -22.09 -13.92
CA ARG A 190 -18.64 -22.89 -14.98
C ARG A 190 -17.98 -22.65 -16.34
N GLU A 191 -17.68 -21.39 -16.65
CA GLU A 191 -17.05 -21.02 -17.92
C GLU A 191 -15.66 -21.65 -18.07
N LEU A 192 -14.88 -21.68 -16.99
CA LEU A 192 -13.54 -22.28 -16.98
C LEU A 192 -13.54 -23.80 -16.76
N GLY A 193 -14.73 -24.44 -16.68
CA GLY A 193 -14.88 -25.87 -16.42
C GLY A 193 -14.30 -26.31 -15.07
N LEU A 194 -14.44 -25.47 -14.04
CA LEU A 194 -13.83 -25.64 -12.72
C LEU A 194 -14.75 -26.30 -11.69
N ASP A 195 -16.01 -26.58 -12.05
CA ASP A 195 -17.03 -27.12 -11.14
C ASP A 195 -16.65 -28.47 -10.51
N SER A 196 -15.88 -29.30 -11.22
CA SER A 196 -15.40 -30.59 -10.72
C SER A 196 -14.16 -30.49 -9.83
N PHE A 197 -13.47 -29.34 -9.81
CA PHE A 197 -12.21 -29.14 -9.09
C PHE A 197 -12.40 -28.54 -7.68
N ALA A 198 -13.52 -27.87 -7.42
CA ALA A 198 -13.79 -27.23 -6.13
C ALA A 198 -14.04 -28.22 -4.97
N ALA A 199 -14.38 -29.49 -5.28
CA ALA A 199 -14.85 -30.46 -4.30
C ALA A 199 -13.79 -31.48 -3.83
N ASN A 200 -12.73 -31.73 -4.61
CA ASN A 200 -11.71 -32.74 -4.32
C ASN A 200 -10.40 -32.39 -5.00
N ALA A 201 -9.60 -31.54 -4.36
CA ALA A 201 -8.18 -31.47 -4.65
C ALA A 201 -7.46 -31.63 -3.32
N ASP A 202 -6.94 -32.84 -3.07
CA ASP A 202 -5.70 -32.96 -2.31
C ASP A 202 -4.70 -32.08 -3.07
N LEU A 203 -4.60 -30.82 -2.66
CA LEU A 203 -3.69 -29.87 -3.29
C LEU A 203 -2.29 -30.42 -3.05
N GLU A 204 -1.67 -30.97 -4.10
CA GLU A 204 -0.23 -31.20 -4.07
C GLU A 204 0.44 -29.90 -3.61
N THR A 205 1.37 -30.06 -2.68
CA THR A 205 2.02 -28.96 -1.98
C THR A 205 2.50 -27.91 -3.00
N PRO A 206 2.10 -26.63 -2.87
CA PRO A 206 2.58 -25.57 -3.76
C PRO A 206 4.09 -25.61 -3.85
N THR A 207 4.64 -25.37 -5.05
CA THR A 207 6.09 -25.36 -5.26
C THR A 207 6.73 -24.35 -4.30
N LEU A 208 7.59 -24.86 -3.41
CA LEU A 208 8.29 -24.03 -2.44
C LEU A 208 9.42 -23.27 -3.14
N PRO A 209 9.72 -22.02 -2.73
CA PRO A 209 10.86 -21.30 -3.24
C PRO A 209 12.14 -22.05 -2.87
N GLU A 210 13.15 -21.98 -3.74
CA GLU A 210 14.45 -22.59 -3.47
C GLU A 210 15.07 -22.04 -2.18
N PRO A 211 15.76 -22.89 -1.39
CA PRO A 211 16.56 -22.45 -0.26
C PRO A 211 17.55 -21.36 -0.68
N TRP A 212 17.54 -20.24 0.03
CA TRP A 212 18.45 -19.13 -0.23
C TRP A 212 19.62 -19.13 0.75
N GLN A 213 20.80 -18.82 0.23
CA GLN A 213 22.02 -18.73 1.02
C GLN A 213 22.32 -17.27 1.39
N PRO A 214 22.61 -16.98 2.66
CA PRO A 214 22.94 -15.62 3.08
C PRO A 214 24.26 -15.16 2.48
N PRO A 215 24.38 -13.87 2.10
CA PRO A 215 25.66 -13.30 1.71
C PRO A 215 26.62 -13.30 2.91
N GLU A 216 27.92 -13.28 2.63
CA GLU A 216 28.94 -13.17 3.67
C GLU A 216 28.78 -11.86 4.46
N ALA A 217 29.00 -11.92 5.77
CA ALA A 217 28.97 -10.72 6.60
C ALA A 217 30.09 -9.74 6.17
N LEU A 218 29.83 -8.44 6.35
CA LEU A 218 30.88 -7.45 6.18
C LEU A 218 31.98 -7.65 7.23
N VAL A 219 33.24 -7.57 6.79
CA VAL A 219 34.40 -7.58 7.66
C VAL A 219 34.85 -6.15 7.87
N ARG A 220 34.53 -5.59 9.04
CA ARG A 220 34.97 -4.25 9.42
C ARG A 220 36.50 -4.20 9.53
N ALA A 221 37.11 -3.20 8.93
CA ALA A 221 38.55 -2.94 9.05
C ALA A 221 38.93 -2.62 10.52
N GLU A 222 40.08 -3.13 10.97
CA GLU A 222 40.58 -2.85 12.33
C GLU A 222 40.87 -1.36 12.55
N THR A 223 41.34 -0.68 11.51
CA THR A 223 41.57 0.77 11.50
C THR A 223 40.77 1.37 10.35
N LEU A 224 39.85 2.27 10.69
CA LEU A 224 39.06 2.99 9.70
C LEU A 224 39.96 4.00 8.97
N MET A 225 39.86 4.00 7.65
CA MET A 225 40.55 4.92 6.76
C MET A 225 39.58 5.99 6.26
N PRO A 226 39.97 7.27 6.28
CA PRO A 226 39.14 8.35 5.77
C PRO A 226 38.95 8.23 4.25
N ILE A 227 38.00 9.01 3.72
CA ILE A 227 37.81 9.19 2.28
C ILE A 227 38.30 10.57 1.84
N GLY A 228 38.98 10.62 0.69
CA GLY A 228 39.48 11.85 0.12
C GLY A 228 38.37 12.65 -0.54
N THR A 229 38.43 13.96 -0.44
CA THR A 229 37.47 14.83 -1.15
C THR A 229 37.72 14.81 -2.66
N GLU A 230 38.98 14.70 -3.09
CA GLU A 230 39.37 14.60 -4.50
C GLU A 230 38.75 13.37 -5.18
N GLU A 231 38.89 12.17 -4.60
CA GLU A 231 38.29 10.94 -5.15
C GLU A 231 36.77 11.01 -5.28
N VAL A 232 36.10 11.67 -4.33
CA VAL A 232 34.64 11.89 -4.39
C VAL A 232 34.27 12.82 -5.53
N THR A 233 35.00 13.92 -5.71
CA THR A 233 34.77 14.87 -6.81
C THR A 233 35.07 14.28 -8.17
N GLU A 234 36.12 13.45 -8.29
CA GLU A 234 36.47 12.76 -9.54
C GLU A 234 35.39 11.74 -9.92
N ALA A 235 34.90 10.96 -8.96
CA ALA A 235 33.79 10.03 -9.19
C ALA A 235 32.51 10.76 -9.61
N LEU A 236 32.21 11.92 -9.00
CA LEU A 236 31.05 12.73 -9.37
C LEU A 236 31.18 13.34 -10.78
N ALA A 237 32.37 13.78 -11.19
CA ALA A 237 32.60 14.31 -12.53
C ALA A 237 32.35 13.27 -13.64
N GLY A 238 32.50 11.98 -13.32
CA GLY A 238 32.12 10.87 -14.20
C GLY A 238 30.63 10.79 -14.52
N ALA A 239 29.76 11.46 -13.75
CA ALA A 239 28.30 11.36 -13.90
C ALA A 239 27.81 11.79 -15.28
N SER A 240 28.52 12.71 -15.93
CA SER A 240 28.28 13.15 -17.31
C SER A 240 28.33 12.02 -18.35
N LYS A 241 29.01 10.91 -18.07
CA LYS A 241 29.15 9.75 -18.96
C LYS A 241 28.12 8.66 -18.72
N VAL A 242 27.58 8.62 -17.50
CA VAL A 242 26.73 7.53 -17.01
C VAL A 242 25.25 7.90 -17.00
N VAL A 243 24.95 9.16 -16.66
CA VAL A 243 23.58 9.65 -16.48
C VAL A 243 23.19 10.45 -17.72
N GLU A 244 22.11 10.00 -18.37
CA GLU A 244 21.55 10.69 -19.53
C GLU A 244 21.07 12.10 -19.14
N GLN A 245 21.44 13.11 -19.92
CA GLN A 245 21.13 14.54 -19.65
C GLN A 245 21.66 15.04 -18.30
N PHE A 246 22.81 14.54 -17.85
CA PHE A 246 23.47 15.05 -16.65
C PHE A 246 23.93 16.51 -16.83
N GLU A 247 23.69 17.32 -15.80
CA GLU A 247 24.14 18.70 -15.72
C GLU A 247 25.01 18.84 -14.48
N GLU A 248 26.23 19.35 -14.65
CA GLU A 248 27.13 19.62 -13.53
C GLU A 248 26.60 20.78 -12.68
N ARG A 249 26.46 20.54 -11.38
CA ARG A 249 25.96 21.53 -10.42
C ARG A 249 26.98 21.74 -9.30
N PRO A 250 27.52 22.97 -9.11
CA PRO A 250 28.47 23.26 -8.03
C PRO A 250 27.95 22.91 -6.63
N GLN A 251 26.63 23.05 -6.42
CA GLN A 251 25.94 22.68 -5.19
C GLN A 251 26.08 21.18 -4.89
N GLN A 252 26.01 20.33 -5.94
CA GLN A 252 26.13 18.87 -5.80
C GLN A 252 27.53 18.46 -5.35
N ALA A 253 28.57 19.05 -5.96
CA ALA A 253 29.95 18.80 -5.59
C ALA A 253 30.24 19.26 -4.16
N LYS A 254 29.76 20.45 -3.77
CA LYS A 254 29.88 20.96 -2.39
C LYS A 254 29.22 20.03 -1.37
N MET A 255 28.02 19.53 -1.68
CA MET A 255 27.34 18.54 -0.84
C MET A 255 28.18 17.27 -0.69
N ALA A 256 28.69 16.73 -1.80
CA ALA A 256 29.46 15.50 -1.80
C ALA A 256 30.76 15.62 -0.97
N VAL A 257 31.45 16.75 -1.06
CA VAL A 257 32.62 17.06 -0.24
C VAL A 257 32.26 17.14 1.25
N ALA A 258 31.21 17.87 1.62
CA ALA A 258 30.80 17.99 3.02
C ALA A 258 30.39 16.63 3.62
N VAL A 259 29.71 15.78 2.83
CA VAL A 259 29.39 14.42 3.26
C VAL A 259 30.67 13.59 3.42
N ALA A 260 31.64 13.70 2.52
CA ALA A 260 32.91 12.98 2.61
C ALA A 260 33.72 13.35 3.87
N GLU A 261 33.77 14.64 4.19
CA GLU A 261 34.40 15.16 5.41
C GLU A 261 33.68 14.63 6.66
N ALA A 262 32.35 14.66 6.69
CA ALA A 262 31.56 14.13 7.80
C ALA A 262 31.79 12.63 8.08
N PHE A 263 31.96 11.82 7.03
CA PHE A 263 32.33 10.40 7.19
C PHE A 263 33.76 10.24 7.72
N SER A 264 34.69 11.09 7.30
CA SER A 264 36.10 11.02 7.68
C SER A 264 36.36 11.54 9.10
N GLU A 265 35.56 12.51 9.56
CA GLU A 265 35.68 13.15 10.88
C GLU A 265 34.72 12.58 11.93
N GLU A 266 33.86 11.62 11.55
CA GLU A 266 32.78 11.11 12.40
C GLU A 266 31.87 12.24 12.94
N GLY A 267 31.33 13.05 12.01
CA GLY A 267 30.54 14.24 12.29
C GLY A 267 29.03 14.13 12.01
N GLN A 268 28.29 15.12 12.52
CA GLN A 268 26.85 15.29 12.28
C GLN A 268 26.61 16.54 11.44
N TRP A 269 25.83 16.42 10.36
CA TRP A 269 25.56 17.51 9.43
C TRP A 269 24.09 17.61 9.02
N LEU A 270 23.58 18.84 8.98
CA LEU A 270 22.31 19.24 8.41
C LEU A 270 22.55 19.96 7.08
N ILE A 271 22.10 19.37 5.97
CA ILE A 271 22.39 19.88 4.62
C ILE A 271 21.09 20.22 3.90
N GLU A 272 20.81 21.51 3.70
CA GLU A 272 19.73 21.96 2.83
C GLU A 272 20.22 22.03 1.39
N ALA A 273 19.62 21.20 0.54
CA ALA A 273 19.95 21.11 -0.86
C ALA A 273 18.66 21.17 -1.68
N GLY A 274 18.46 22.27 -2.42
CA GLY A 274 17.25 22.50 -3.19
C GLY A 274 16.91 21.37 -4.15
N THR A 275 15.64 21.30 -4.56
CA THR A 275 15.21 20.36 -5.59
C THR A 275 16.08 20.51 -6.84
N GLY A 276 16.39 19.38 -7.49
CA GLY A 276 17.27 19.38 -8.64
C GLY A 276 18.77 19.45 -8.34
N VAL A 277 19.24 19.68 -7.10
CA VAL A 277 20.70 19.66 -6.81
C VAL A 277 21.35 18.31 -7.14
N GLY A 278 20.60 17.21 -7.13
CA GLY A 278 21.16 15.85 -7.30
C GLY A 278 21.67 15.27 -5.98
N LYS A 279 20.91 15.50 -4.89
CA LYS A 279 21.20 15.08 -3.51
C LYS A 279 21.62 13.62 -3.40
N SER A 280 20.89 12.72 -4.08
CA SER A 280 21.07 11.27 -3.98
C SER A 280 22.50 10.84 -4.31
N LEU A 281 23.02 11.20 -5.49
CA LEU A 281 24.41 10.87 -5.83
C LEU A 281 25.42 11.58 -4.93
N ALA A 282 25.13 12.81 -4.50
CA ALA A 282 26.03 13.58 -3.65
C ALA A 282 26.27 12.91 -2.28
N TYR A 283 25.25 12.28 -1.67
CA TYR A 283 25.46 11.52 -0.44
C TYR A 283 25.84 10.04 -0.69
N LEU A 284 25.40 9.44 -1.81
CA LEU A 284 25.63 8.03 -2.10
C LEU A 284 27.09 7.71 -2.43
N ILE A 285 27.76 8.56 -3.22
CA ILE A 285 29.15 8.36 -3.64
C ILE A 285 30.10 8.28 -2.43
N PRO A 286 30.18 9.32 -1.56
CA PRO A 286 31.04 9.25 -0.38
C PRO A 286 30.64 8.12 0.58
N ALA A 287 29.34 7.86 0.78
CA ALA A 287 28.87 6.77 1.62
C ALA A 287 29.33 5.39 1.12
N ALA A 288 29.23 5.15 -0.19
CA ALA A 288 29.66 3.90 -0.80
C ALA A 288 31.17 3.72 -0.74
N LEU A 289 31.95 4.75 -1.09
CA LEU A 289 33.41 4.71 -1.01
C LEU A 289 33.89 4.42 0.42
N TYR A 290 33.30 5.08 1.41
CA TYR A 290 33.63 4.85 2.81
C TYR A 290 33.26 3.44 3.28
N ALA A 291 32.06 2.97 2.94
CA ALA A 291 31.57 1.64 3.32
C ALA A 291 32.43 0.52 2.72
N LEU A 292 32.81 0.64 1.44
CA LEU A 292 33.68 -0.30 0.75
C LEU A 292 35.08 -0.33 1.34
N ARG A 293 35.68 0.85 1.58
CA ARG A 293 37.04 0.99 2.11
C ARG A 293 37.19 0.36 3.50
N ASN A 294 36.17 0.54 4.33
CA ASN A 294 36.23 0.20 5.75
C ASN A 294 35.48 -1.08 6.10
N GLY A 295 34.79 -1.70 5.14
CA GLY A 295 33.89 -2.83 5.39
C GLY A 295 32.79 -2.48 6.40
N THR A 296 32.31 -1.22 6.37
CA THR A 296 31.26 -0.72 7.27
C THR A 296 29.91 -0.67 6.57
N ARG A 297 28.86 -0.43 7.36
CA ARG A 297 27.49 -0.29 6.87
C ARG A 297 27.00 1.14 7.04
N VAL A 298 26.37 1.65 5.99
CA VAL A 298 25.65 2.93 6.00
C VAL A 298 24.16 2.64 5.82
N VAL A 299 23.34 3.12 6.75
CA VAL A 299 21.88 3.08 6.63
C VAL A 299 21.41 4.38 5.98
N ILE A 300 20.55 4.26 4.97
CA ILE A 300 19.92 5.38 4.27
C ILE A 300 18.42 5.30 4.53
N SER A 301 17.90 6.29 5.23
CA SER A 301 16.48 6.41 5.55
C SER A 301 15.84 7.46 4.67
N THR A 302 14.74 7.11 4.01
CA THR A 302 13.94 8.03 3.17
C THR A 302 12.51 8.15 3.69
N ASN A 303 11.75 9.14 3.22
CA ASN A 303 10.38 9.32 3.70
C ASN A 303 9.42 8.18 3.28
N THR A 304 9.46 7.72 2.02
CA THR A 304 8.46 6.80 1.46
C THR A 304 9.08 5.57 0.81
N ILE A 305 8.30 4.48 0.68
CA ILE A 305 8.73 3.26 -0.02
C ILE A 305 9.04 3.56 -1.50
N ALA A 306 8.28 4.43 -2.14
CA ALA A 306 8.52 4.83 -3.53
C ALA A 306 9.89 5.52 -3.71
N LEU A 307 10.31 6.36 -2.75
CA LEU A 307 11.65 6.97 -2.77
C LEU A 307 12.74 5.92 -2.58
N GLN A 308 12.54 4.91 -1.72
CA GLN A 308 13.50 3.80 -1.58
C GLN A 308 13.65 3.01 -2.87
N GLU A 309 12.53 2.71 -3.54
CA GLU A 309 12.51 1.99 -4.82
C GLU A 309 13.14 2.81 -5.94
N GLN A 310 12.96 4.14 -5.92
CA GLN A 310 13.66 5.04 -6.83
C GLN A 310 15.17 5.00 -6.61
N LEU A 311 15.63 5.08 -5.35
CA LEU A 311 17.06 4.97 -5.04
C LEU A 311 17.63 3.64 -5.52
N LEU A 312 16.94 2.52 -5.23
CA LEU A 312 17.41 1.19 -5.62
C LEU A 312 17.37 0.96 -7.15
N GLY A 313 16.31 1.41 -7.82
CA GLY A 313 16.04 1.14 -9.23
C GLY A 313 16.76 2.08 -10.19
N LYS A 314 17.10 3.30 -9.75
CA LYS A 314 17.71 4.34 -10.59
C LYS A 314 19.08 4.80 -10.08
N ASP A 315 19.14 5.28 -8.84
CA ASP A 315 20.33 5.97 -8.33
C ASP A 315 21.47 5.00 -7.99
N VAL A 316 21.17 3.81 -7.44
CA VAL A 316 22.17 2.77 -7.14
C VAL A 316 22.81 2.17 -8.41
N PRO A 317 22.07 1.86 -9.49
CA PRO A 317 22.67 1.49 -10.77
C PRO A 317 23.60 2.57 -11.33
N ALA A 318 23.23 3.85 -11.23
CA ALA A 318 24.09 4.95 -11.65
C ALA A 318 25.35 5.05 -10.77
N LEU A 319 25.21 4.94 -9.45
CA LEU A 319 26.31 4.90 -8.48
C LEU A 319 27.31 3.78 -8.79
N ARG A 320 26.84 2.55 -9.02
CA ARG A 320 27.72 1.41 -9.33
C ARG A 320 28.55 1.65 -10.59
N LYS A 321 27.93 2.18 -11.64
CA LYS A 321 28.63 2.53 -12.89
C LYS A 321 29.67 3.63 -12.64
N LEU A 322 29.32 4.66 -11.87
CA LEU A 322 30.23 5.75 -11.53
C LEU A 322 31.46 5.28 -10.76
N LEU A 323 31.27 4.44 -9.75
CA LEU A 323 32.37 3.90 -8.96
C LEU A 323 33.23 2.92 -9.77
N GLN A 324 32.65 2.21 -10.73
CA GLN A 324 33.42 1.38 -11.66
C GLN A 324 34.27 2.23 -12.61
N GLU A 325 33.72 3.31 -13.18
CA GLU A 325 34.46 4.24 -14.03
C GLU A 325 35.58 4.96 -13.26
N ALA A 326 35.35 5.28 -11.99
CA ALA A 326 36.34 5.85 -11.09
C ALA A 326 37.41 4.84 -10.61
N GLY A 327 37.29 3.55 -10.98
CA GLY A 327 38.21 2.50 -10.57
C GLY A 327 38.08 2.06 -9.11
N ALA A 328 37.03 2.49 -8.42
CA ALA A 328 36.73 2.09 -7.04
C ALA A 328 36.05 0.71 -6.97
N LEU A 329 35.46 0.23 -8.08
CA LEU A 329 34.91 -1.12 -8.21
C LEU A 329 35.50 -1.82 -9.43
N SER A 330 35.86 -3.09 -9.30
CA SER A 330 36.14 -3.92 -10.48
C SER A 330 34.84 -4.47 -11.07
N GLN A 331 33.91 -4.89 -10.20
CA GLN A 331 32.60 -5.41 -10.55
C GLN A 331 31.47 -4.66 -9.79
N PRO A 332 30.31 -4.40 -10.42
CA PRO A 332 29.17 -3.73 -9.78
C PRO A 332 28.68 -4.41 -8.49
N GLU A 333 28.83 -5.73 -8.39
CA GLU A 333 28.38 -6.57 -7.27
C GLU A 333 29.20 -6.39 -6.00
N GLU A 334 30.43 -5.84 -6.10
CA GLU A 334 31.26 -5.49 -4.95
C GLU A 334 30.50 -4.51 -4.04
N LEU A 335 29.80 -3.52 -4.60
CA LEU A 335 28.89 -2.68 -3.82
C LEU A 335 27.54 -3.38 -3.59
N ARG A 336 27.49 -4.16 -2.52
CA ARG A 336 26.26 -4.78 -1.99
C ARG A 336 25.32 -3.75 -1.37
N VAL A 337 24.11 -3.65 -1.91
CA VAL A 337 23.04 -2.75 -1.45
C VAL A 337 21.79 -3.57 -1.16
N ALA A 338 21.12 -3.32 -0.04
CA ALA A 338 19.88 -4.00 0.35
C ALA A 338 18.75 -3.00 0.59
N LEU A 339 17.56 -3.34 0.13
CA LEU A 339 16.31 -2.66 0.48
C LEU A 339 15.61 -3.43 1.60
N LEU A 340 15.29 -2.77 2.70
CA LEU A 340 14.66 -3.39 3.85
C LEU A 340 13.35 -2.64 4.20
N LYS A 341 12.25 -3.38 4.18
CA LYS A 341 10.89 -2.87 4.45
C LYS A 341 10.36 -3.45 5.77
N GLY A 342 9.25 -2.89 6.25
CA GLY A 342 8.55 -3.45 7.42
C GLY A 342 8.05 -4.87 7.15
N ARG A 343 8.03 -5.73 8.18
CA ARG A 343 7.69 -7.17 8.10
C ARG A 343 6.38 -7.50 7.37
N ALA A 344 5.38 -6.61 7.46
CA ALA A 344 4.10 -6.76 6.78
C ALA A 344 4.20 -6.71 5.24
N ASN A 345 5.35 -6.33 4.67
CA ASN A 345 5.56 -6.34 3.22
C ASN A 345 6.06 -7.68 2.68
N TYR A 346 6.44 -8.63 3.53
CA TYR A 346 6.99 -9.92 3.09
C TYR A 346 5.97 -11.05 3.24
N LEU A 347 5.89 -11.90 2.22
CA LEU A 347 5.13 -13.15 2.26
C LEU A 347 5.69 -14.08 3.34
N CYS A 348 4.82 -14.60 4.19
CA CYS A 348 5.14 -15.62 5.18
C CYS A 348 4.82 -17.01 4.64
N MET A 349 5.86 -17.82 4.44
CA MET A 349 5.70 -19.19 3.92
C MET A 349 4.89 -20.11 4.86
N GLN A 350 4.96 -19.89 6.17
CA GLN A 350 4.16 -20.65 7.13
C GLN A 350 2.67 -20.38 6.94
N ARG A 351 2.28 -19.10 6.87
CA ARG A 351 0.87 -18.72 6.65
C ARG A 351 0.38 -19.09 5.26
N TRP A 352 1.22 -18.95 4.23
CA TRP A 352 0.93 -19.45 2.89
C TRP A 352 0.54 -20.94 2.92
N MET A 353 1.38 -21.78 3.53
CA MET A 353 1.12 -23.21 3.63
C MET A 353 -0.14 -23.52 4.44
N GLY A 354 -0.33 -22.83 5.59
CA GLY A 354 -1.51 -23.00 6.44
C GLY A 354 -2.83 -22.60 5.77
N HIS A 355 -2.83 -21.61 4.88
CA HIS A 355 -4.05 -21.16 4.20
C HIS A 355 -4.36 -21.95 2.92
N THR A 356 -3.36 -22.53 2.24
CA THR A 356 -3.61 -23.27 1.00
C THR A 356 -4.49 -24.52 1.20
N THR A 357 -4.52 -25.07 2.40
CA THR A 357 -5.39 -26.21 2.76
C THR A 357 -6.85 -25.77 2.94
N ASN A 358 -7.11 -24.61 3.55
CA ASN A 358 -8.46 -24.10 3.80
C ASN A 358 -8.68 -22.65 3.33
N LEU A 359 -9.28 -22.53 2.15
CA LEU A 359 -9.60 -21.29 1.45
C LEU A 359 -11.12 -21.02 1.43
N ALA A 360 -11.79 -21.17 2.57
CA ALA A 360 -13.22 -20.90 2.70
C ALA A 360 -13.58 -19.41 2.51
N ASP A 361 -12.65 -18.50 2.80
CA ASP A 361 -12.80 -17.06 2.56
C ASP A 361 -12.48 -16.73 1.09
N PRO A 362 -13.45 -16.19 0.31
CA PRO A 362 -13.25 -15.88 -1.11
C PRO A 362 -12.13 -14.85 -1.38
N ASP A 363 -11.94 -13.88 -0.48
CA ASP A 363 -10.92 -12.85 -0.65
C ASP A 363 -9.51 -13.45 -0.49
N VAL A 364 -9.37 -14.35 0.49
CA VAL A 364 -8.14 -15.11 0.75
C VAL A 364 -7.89 -16.12 -0.39
N ALA A 365 -8.92 -16.80 -0.87
CA ALA A 365 -8.85 -17.74 -1.98
C ALA A 365 -8.37 -17.08 -3.29
N ARG A 366 -8.92 -15.90 -3.60
CA ARG A 366 -8.49 -15.09 -4.75
C ARG A 366 -7.03 -14.71 -4.67
N LEU A 367 -6.61 -14.14 -3.53
CA LEU A 367 -5.22 -13.78 -3.34
C LEU A 367 -4.33 -15.03 -3.38
N ALA A 368 -4.77 -16.16 -2.84
CA ALA A 368 -4.00 -17.39 -2.89
C ALA A 368 -3.74 -17.87 -4.33
N ALA A 369 -4.74 -17.79 -5.21
CA ALA A 369 -4.57 -18.12 -6.63
C ALA A 369 -3.54 -17.20 -7.32
N SER A 370 -3.58 -15.90 -7.01
CA SER A 370 -2.57 -14.93 -7.47
C SER A 370 -1.17 -15.27 -6.93
N LEU A 371 -1.04 -15.57 -5.64
CA LEU A 371 0.23 -15.88 -4.99
C LEU A 371 0.86 -17.16 -5.52
N ALA A 372 0.07 -18.20 -5.81
CA ALA A 372 0.58 -19.45 -6.39
C ALA A 372 1.31 -19.23 -7.72
N ARG A 373 0.86 -18.26 -8.52
CA ARG A 373 1.49 -17.89 -9.80
C ARG A 373 2.73 -17.01 -9.65
N TRP A 374 2.78 -16.22 -8.59
CA TRP A 374 3.86 -15.28 -8.31
C TRP A 374 5.02 -15.96 -7.56
N LEU A 375 4.71 -16.87 -6.64
CA LEU A 375 5.68 -17.51 -5.75
C LEU A 375 6.87 -18.17 -6.48
N PRO A 376 6.70 -18.86 -7.63
CA PRO A 376 7.83 -19.44 -8.37
C PRO A 376 8.74 -18.39 -9.02
N LYS A 377 8.28 -17.15 -9.17
CA LYS A 377 9.01 -16.06 -9.86
C LYS A 377 9.73 -15.14 -8.88
N THR A 378 9.17 -14.94 -7.69
CA THR A 378 9.71 -13.97 -6.74
C THR A 378 10.98 -14.47 -6.06
N GLN A 379 11.97 -13.56 -5.94
CA GLN A 379 13.16 -13.79 -5.14
C GLN A 379 13.10 -13.07 -3.79
N SER A 380 12.24 -12.06 -3.64
CA SER A 380 12.19 -11.24 -2.44
C SER A 380 10.99 -11.57 -1.56
N GLY A 381 9.90 -12.08 -2.14
CA GLY A 381 8.62 -12.24 -1.47
C GLY A 381 7.98 -10.90 -1.07
N ASP A 382 8.38 -9.80 -1.70
CA ASP A 382 7.91 -8.44 -1.42
C ASP A 382 6.57 -8.16 -2.11
N ARG A 383 5.59 -7.73 -1.32
CA ARG A 383 4.26 -7.30 -1.76
C ARG A 383 4.30 -6.25 -2.87
N ALA A 384 5.34 -5.41 -2.92
CA ALA A 384 5.46 -4.36 -3.94
C ALA A 384 5.60 -4.92 -5.37
N GLU A 385 5.97 -6.19 -5.53
CA GLU A 385 5.97 -6.88 -6.82
C GLU A 385 4.52 -7.12 -7.34
N LEU A 386 3.52 -7.10 -6.45
CA LEU A 386 2.12 -7.40 -6.74
C LEU A 386 1.27 -6.13 -6.90
N ARG A 387 0.30 -6.16 -7.82
CA ARG A 387 -0.74 -5.14 -7.94
C ARG A 387 -1.96 -5.48 -7.10
N LEU A 388 -1.92 -5.09 -5.83
CA LEU A 388 -3.03 -5.34 -4.90
C LEU A 388 -4.01 -4.16 -4.86
N ASP A 389 -5.30 -4.45 -5.09
CA ASP A 389 -6.41 -3.52 -4.79
C ASP A 389 -6.72 -3.48 -3.28
N ALA A 390 -7.75 -2.75 -2.86
CA ALA A 390 -8.09 -2.60 -1.44
C ALA A 390 -8.46 -3.95 -0.77
N ILE A 391 -9.18 -4.81 -1.48
CA ILE A 391 -9.64 -6.11 -0.97
C ILE A 391 -8.44 -7.06 -0.84
N ALA A 392 -7.62 -7.16 -1.88
CA ALA A 392 -6.43 -7.99 -1.89
C ALA A 392 -5.38 -7.51 -0.87
N ARG A 393 -5.27 -6.20 -0.60
CA ARG A 393 -4.43 -5.66 0.48
C ARG A 393 -4.91 -6.09 1.86
N SER A 394 -6.22 -6.13 2.08
CA SER A 394 -6.79 -6.63 3.34
C SER A 394 -6.48 -8.12 3.51
N ALA A 395 -6.71 -8.92 2.46
CA ALA A 395 -6.37 -10.35 2.45
C ALA A 395 -4.87 -10.61 2.66
N TRP A 396 -3.98 -9.75 2.14
CA TRP A 396 -2.53 -9.87 2.28
C TRP A 396 -2.06 -9.93 3.74
N THR A 397 -2.75 -9.25 4.65
CA THR A 397 -2.42 -9.30 6.08
C THR A 397 -2.32 -10.73 6.61
N ARG A 398 -3.14 -11.64 6.06
CA ARG A 398 -3.16 -13.08 6.37
C ARG A 398 -1.97 -13.84 5.81
N PHE A 399 -1.45 -13.44 4.67
CA PHE A 399 -0.26 -14.09 4.09
C PHE A 399 1.05 -13.45 4.56
N SER A 400 1.01 -12.24 5.12
CA SER A 400 2.20 -11.49 5.52
C SER A 400 2.85 -11.96 6.82
N ALA A 401 4.09 -11.55 7.06
CA ALA A 401 4.81 -11.78 8.31
C ALA A 401 4.49 -10.78 9.45
N ALA A 402 3.37 -10.04 9.38
CA ALA A 402 3.04 -8.94 10.31
C ALA A 402 2.98 -9.39 11.79
N ASP A 403 2.32 -10.52 12.08
CA ASP A 403 2.08 -10.99 13.46
C ASP A 403 2.69 -12.37 13.75
N THR A 404 3.68 -12.76 12.96
CA THR A 404 4.41 -14.01 13.22
C THR A 404 5.64 -13.72 14.06
N ASP A 405 5.74 -14.32 15.25
CA ASP A 405 6.98 -14.33 16.04
C ASP A 405 8.00 -15.37 15.52
N CYS A 406 8.04 -15.49 14.18
CA CYS A 406 8.68 -16.57 13.44
C CYS A 406 10.21 -16.59 13.56
N LEU A 407 10.82 -15.42 13.82
CA LEU A 407 12.27 -15.28 13.87
C LEU A 407 12.85 -15.74 15.21
N ALA A 408 12.16 -15.45 16.32
CA ALA A 408 12.53 -15.93 17.64
C ALA A 408 12.41 -17.46 17.73
N ASN A 409 11.35 -18.01 17.15
CA ASN A 409 11.06 -19.46 17.21
C ASN A 409 11.88 -20.31 16.22
N GLN A 410 12.66 -19.69 15.33
CA GLN A 410 13.39 -20.36 14.24
C GLN A 410 12.52 -21.42 13.54
N HIS A 411 11.36 -21.04 13.02
CA HIS A 411 10.43 -21.97 12.38
C HIS A 411 11.07 -22.73 11.19
N THR A 412 10.48 -23.85 10.76
CA THR A 412 10.99 -24.73 9.68
C THR A 412 11.46 -23.95 8.43
N PHE A 413 10.62 -23.06 7.89
CA PHE A 413 10.99 -22.23 6.72
C PHE A 413 12.15 -21.26 6.96
N VAL A 414 12.40 -20.85 8.21
CA VAL A 414 13.58 -20.05 8.58
C VAL A 414 14.83 -20.94 8.53
N ARG A 415 14.77 -22.13 9.15
CA ARG A 415 15.89 -23.09 9.19
C ARG A 415 16.28 -23.60 7.80
N GLU A 416 15.30 -23.77 6.92
CA GLU A 416 15.51 -24.20 5.54
C GLU A 416 15.90 -23.08 4.56
N GLY A 417 16.01 -21.83 5.01
CA GLY A 417 16.37 -20.70 4.14
C GLY A 417 15.28 -20.29 3.14
N ARG A 418 14.01 -20.60 3.42
CA ARG A 418 12.84 -20.28 2.58
C ARG A 418 12.02 -19.09 3.09
N CYS A 419 12.40 -18.48 4.21
CA CYS A 419 11.72 -17.31 4.77
C CYS A 419 12.18 -16.01 4.10
N PHE A 420 11.27 -15.34 3.39
CA PHE A 420 11.54 -14.08 2.70
C PHE A 420 11.91 -12.91 3.64
N LEU A 421 11.27 -12.81 4.81
CA LEU A 421 11.63 -11.80 5.82
C LEU A 421 13.08 -12.02 6.32
N GLN A 422 13.45 -13.27 6.61
CA GLN A 422 14.80 -13.58 7.08
C GLN A 422 15.83 -13.37 5.99
N ARG A 423 15.49 -13.72 4.74
CA ARG A 423 16.29 -13.42 3.55
C ARG A 423 16.58 -11.93 3.45
N ALA A 424 15.58 -11.06 3.57
CA ALA A 424 15.75 -9.62 3.54
C ALA A 424 16.68 -9.11 4.66
N ARG A 425 16.48 -9.57 5.90
CA ARG A 425 17.34 -9.20 7.04
C ARG A 425 18.80 -9.64 6.86
N LYS A 426 19.01 -10.90 6.45
CA LYS A 426 20.36 -11.43 6.19
C LYS A 426 21.03 -10.77 4.98
N THR A 427 20.26 -10.37 3.98
CA THR A 427 20.77 -9.56 2.86
C THR A 427 21.26 -8.20 3.35
N ALA A 428 20.49 -7.55 4.23
CA ALA A 428 20.89 -6.29 4.85
C ALA A 428 22.13 -6.44 5.77
N GLU A 429 22.27 -7.55 6.49
CA GLU A 429 23.47 -7.85 7.28
C GLU A 429 24.73 -7.96 6.41
N GLY A 430 24.62 -8.44 5.18
CA GLY A 430 25.75 -8.49 4.23
C GLY A 430 25.94 -7.22 3.38
N ALA A 431 25.09 -6.20 3.51
CA ALA A 431 25.12 -5.05 2.61
C ALA A 431 25.92 -3.86 3.15
N HIS A 432 26.67 -3.19 2.27
CA HIS A 432 27.38 -1.94 2.53
C HIS A 432 26.39 -0.79 2.74
N LEU A 433 25.36 -0.72 1.88
CA LEU A 433 24.29 0.27 1.99
C LEU A 433 22.96 -0.45 2.28
N VAL A 434 22.24 0.00 3.31
CA VAL A 434 20.91 -0.51 3.65
C VAL A 434 19.90 0.62 3.54
N ILE A 435 18.97 0.51 2.60
CA ILE A 435 17.93 1.51 2.34
C ILE A 435 16.66 1.11 3.10
N VAL A 436 16.11 2.04 3.88
CA VAL A 436 14.89 1.91 4.68
C VAL A 436 14.01 3.16 4.54
N ASN A 437 12.78 3.13 5.06
CA ASN A 437 12.05 4.38 5.34
C ASN A 437 12.24 4.84 6.79
N HIS A 438 11.91 6.10 7.03
CA HIS A 438 11.81 6.69 8.38
C HIS A 438 10.88 5.87 9.27
N ALA A 439 9.72 5.43 8.75
CA ALA A 439 8.78 4.63 9.52
C ALA A 439 9.41 3.33 10.06
N LEU A 440 10.13 2.56 9.23
CA LEU A 440 10.83 1.36 9.68
C LEU A 440 11.98 1.68 10.64
N LEU A 441 12.77 2.73 10.35
CA LEU A 441 13.87 3.16 11.21
C LEU A 441 13.38 3.46 12.64
N LEU A 442 12.29 4.21 12.74
CA LEU A 442 11.71 4.64 14.00
C LEU A 442 10.91 3.52 14.69
N ALA A 443 10.21 2.68 13.93
CA ALA A 443 9.49 1.52 14.49
C ALA A 443 10.46 0.46 15.04
N ASP A 444 11.61 0.24 14.38
CA ASP A 444 12.66 -0.64 14.90
C ASP A 444 13.25 -0.09 16.20
N LEU A 445 13.47 1.22 16.26
CA LEU A 445 13.94 1.91 17.46
C LEU A 445 12.94 1.78 18.62
N ALA A 446 11.65 2.07 18.37
CA ALA A 446 10.58 1.93 19.36
C ALA A 446 10.43 0.50 19.89
N SER A 447 10.83 -0.50 19.09
CA SER A 447 10.76 -1.93 19.45
C SER A 447 12.06 -2.48 20.07
N GLY A 448 13.03 -1.61 20.40
CA GLY A 448 14.29 -2.02 21.04
C GLY A 448 15.41 -2.47 20.09
N GLY A 449 15.25 -2.30 18.77
CA GLY A 449 16.32 -2.48 17.77
C GLY A 449 16.70 -3.93 17.46
N SER A 450 16.09 -4.51 16.42
CA SER A 450 16.43 -5.88 15.97
C SER A 450 16.15 -6.16 14.50
N ALA A 451 15.43 -5.29 13.80
CA ALA A 451 15.09 -5.45 12.40
C ALA A 451 16.19 -4.92 11.49
N ILE A 452 16.79 -3.76 11.83
CA ILE A 452 17.88 -3.16 11.06
C ILE A 452 19.22 -3.64 11.65
N PRO A 453 20.14 -4.20 10.83
CA PRO A 453 21.46 -4.62 11.30
C PRO A 453 22.25 -3.46 11.90
N ALA A 454 23.02 -3.69 12.96
CA ALA A 454 23.79 -2.65 13.67
C ALA A 454 24.59 -1.75 12.71
N PHE A 455 24.54 -0.43 12.90
CA PHE A 455 25.16 0.53 11.99
C PHE A 455 25.68 1.73 12.77
N ASP A 456 26.77 2.32 12.27
CA ASP A 456 27.39 3.51 12.87
C ASP A 456 27.13 4.77 12.04
N HIS A 457 26.75 4.61 10.77
CA HIS A 457 26.57 5.72 9.85
C HIS A 457 25.14 5.76 9.33
N LEU A 458 24.52 6.93 9.40
CA LEU A 458 23.13 7.16 9.04
C LEU A 458 23.00 8.36 8.11
N ILE A 459 22.29 8.17 7.01
CA ILE A 459 21.83 9.24 6.12
C ILE A 459 20.31 9.30 6.21
N ILE A 460 19.76 10.49 6.41
CA ILE A 460 18.33 10.78 6.46
C ILE A 460 18.01 11.73 5.32
N ASP A 461 17.43 11.18 4.26
CA ASP A 461 16.94 11.95 3.12
C ASP A 461 15.49 12.37 3.35
N GLU A 462 15.13 13.56 2.89
CA GLU A 462 13.87 14.24 3.21
C GLU A 462 13.62 14.37 4.73
N SER A 463 14.69 14.70 5.47
CA SER A 463 14.72 14.76 6.94
C SER A 463 13.71 15.73 7.56
N HIS A 464 13.13 16.66 6.80
CA HIS A 464 12.02 17.50 7.25
C HIS A 464 10.77 16.68 7.66
N ASN A 465 10.62 15.45 7.14
CA ASN A 465 9.53 14.55 7.52
C ASN A 465 9.81 13.75 8.79
N LEU A 466 11.04 13.77 9.31
CA LEU A 466 11.46 12.89 10.40
C LEU A 466 10.68 13.19 11.69
N GLU A 467 10.43 14.47 12.00
CA GLU A 467 9.65 14.88 13.17
C GLU A 467 8.24 14.27 13.11
N ALA A 468 7.49 14.54 12.03
CA ALA A 468 6.14 14.03 11.86
C ALA A 468 6.09 12.49 11.87
N GLN A 469 7.09 11.83 11.28
CA GLN A 469 7.20 10.37 11.32
C GLN A 469 7.50 9.86 12.74
N ALA A 470 8.37 10.53 13.50
CA ALA A 470 8.66 10.19 14.90
C ALA A 470 7.42 10.37 15.78
N THR A 471 6.69 11.49 15.62
CA THR A 471 5.41 11.73 16.30
C THR A 471 4.42 10.60 16.02
N GLN A 472 4.35 10.12 14.77
CA GLN A 472 3.47 9.02 14.40
C GLN A 472 3.91 7.67 14.98
N GLN A 473 5.20 7.33 14.93
CA GLN A 473 5.69 6.01 15.38
C GLN A 473 5.79 5.87 16.90
N PHE A 474 6.07 6.97 17.61
CA PHE A 474 6.09 7.00 19.07
C PHE A 474 4.71 7.35 19.67
N GLY A 475 3.77 7.80 18.84
CA GLY A 475 2.39 8.07 19.23
C GLY A 475 1.48 6.85 19.10
N LEU A 476 0.28 6.98 19.66
CA LEU A 476 -0.81 6.02 19.53
C LEU A 476 -1.95 6.64 18.72
N HIS A 477 -2.60 5.84 17.87
CA HIS A 477 -3.79 6.24 17.13
C HIS A 477 -4.81 5.11 17.21
N LEU A 478 -5.90 5.34 17.93
CA LEU A 478 -6.94 4.35 18.16
C LEU A 478 -8.30 4.88 17.67
N GLY A 479 -8.98 4.05 16.89
CA GLY A 479 -10.31 4.33 16.34
C GLY A 479 -11.13 3.05 16.21
N ALA A 480 -12.46 3.19 16.14
CA ALA A 480 -13.41 2.08 16.04
C ALA A 480 -12.99 1.03 14.99
N ARG A 481 -12.60 1.48 13.79
CA ARG A 481 -12.22 0.63 12.66
C ARG A 481 -11.11 -0.37 13.01
N GLN A 482 -10.06 0.06 13.73
CA GLN A 482 -8.94 -0.83 14.06
C GLN A 482 -9.36 -1.96 15.00
N ILE A 483 -10.23 -1.67 15.97
CA ILE A 483 -10.76 -2.66 16.91
C ILE A 483 -11.71 -3.61 16.17
N THR A 484 -12.60 -3.07 15.35
CA THR A 484 -13.51 -3.88 14.50
C THR A 484 -12.72 -4.81 13.58
N GLU A 485 -11.67 -4.32 12.92
CA GLU A 485 -10.81 -5.17 12.07
C GLU A 485 -10.09 -6.26 12.87
N ALA A 486 -9.63 -5.97 14.10
CA ALA A 486 -9.02 -6.97 14.96
C ALA A 486 -10.02 -8.06 15.41
N LEU A 487 -11.28 -7.68 15.67
CA LEU A 487 -12.38 -8.60 16.00
C LEU A 487 -12.82 -9.42 14.78
N GLU A 488 -13.06 -8.78 13.64
CA GLU A 488 -13.36 -9.44 12.36
C GLU A 488 -12.23 -10.37 11.91
N ALA A 489 -11.00 -10.07 12.32
CA ALA A 489 -9.88 -10.94 12.03
C ALA A 489 -10.02 -12.31 12.72
N ILE A 490 -10.70 -12.38 13.87
CA ILE A 490 -11.02 -13.62 14.58
C ILE A 490 -12.28 -14.23 13.99
N HIS A 491 -13.35 -13.44 13.93
CA HIS A 491 -14.64 -13.86 13.40
C HIS A 491 -15.41 -12.66 12.82
N ARG A 492 -15.66 -12.71 11.52
CA ARG A 492 -16.55 -11.80 10.81
C ARG A 492 -17.89 -12.51 10.57
N PRO A 493 -19.02 -11.98 11.08
CA PRO A 493 -20.33 -12.56 10.82
C PRO A 493 -20.73 -12.38 9.34
N PRO A 494 -21.60 -13.25 8.79
CA PRO A 494 -22.11 -13.09 7.43
C PRO A 494 -23.03 -11.87 7.29
N SER A 495 -22.97 -11.20 6.14
CA SER A 495 -23.84 -10.09 5.73
C SER A 495 -24.36 -10.29 4.29
N SER A 496 -25.17 -9.36 3.78
CA SER A 496 -25.65 -9.39 2.39
C SER A 496 -24.53 -9.23 1.36
N GLU A 497 -23.41 -8.62 1.75
CA GLU A 497 -22.29 -8.29 0.86
C GLU A 497 -21.05 -9.14 1.13
N ARG A 498 -20.96 -9.79 2.30
CA ARG A 498 -19.76 -10.52 2.73
C ARG A 498 -20.15 -11.83 3.40
N ARG A 499 -19.44 -12.91 3.08
CA ARG A 499 -19.58 -14.18 3.80
C ARG A 499 -18.92 -14.12 5.17
N GLU A 500 -19.33 -15.07 6.02
CA GLU A 500 -18.65 -15.34 7.28
C GLU A 500 -17.15 -15.56 7.04
N GLY A 501 -16.29 -14.99 7.88
CA GLY A 501 -14.84 -15.04 7.71
C GLY A 501 -14.09 -14.93 9.03
N GLY A 502 -12.76 -14.82 8.94
CA GLY A 502 -11.85 -14.78 10.08
C GLY A 502 -11.20 -16.13 10.36
N VAL A 503 -10.29 -16.15 11.35
CA VAL A 503 -9.50 -17.35 11.73
C VAL A 503 -10.41 -18.55 12.01
N LEU A 504 -11.58 -18.35 12.64
CA LEU A 504 -12.50 -19.45 12.93
C LEU A 504 -13.03 -20.14 11.67
N THR A 505 -13.31 -19.40 10.60
CA THR A 505 -13.83 -20.00 9.35
C THR A 505 -12.74 -20.78 8.61
N MET A 506 -11.49 -20.32 8.68
CA MET A 506 -10.37 -20.86 7.90
C MET A 506 -9.67 -22.06 8.53
N THR A 507 -9.88 -22.37 9.79
CA THR A 507 -9.12 -23.42 10.49
C THR A 507 -9.92 -24.69 10.67
N GLY A 508 -11.20 -24.71 10.24
CA GLY A 508 -12.12 -25.82 10.54
C GLY A 508 -12.44 -25.93 12.04
N LEU A 509 -11.97 -24.97 12.85
CA LEU A 509 -12.16 -24.91 14.30
C LEU A 509 -13.60 -25.11 14.78
N PRO A 510 -14.64 -24.60 14.09
CA PRO A 510 -16.02 -24.81 14.49
C PRO A 510 -16.38 -26.28 14.69
N GLU A 511 -15.79 -27.18 13.88
CA GLU A 511 -16.01 -28.62 13.96
C GLU A 511 -15.12 -29.28 15.04
N THR A 512 -13.88 -28.83 15.21
CA THR A 512 -12.91 -29.44 16.15
C THR A 512 -13.11 -29.02 17.61
N LEU A 513 -13.53 -27.78 17.86
CA LEU A 513 -13.82 -27.26 19.20
C LEU A 513 -15.18 -27.73 19.75
N GLY A 514 -16.04 -28.24 18.87
CA GLY A 514 -17.45 -28.51 19.14
C GLY A 514 -18.30 -27.23 19.22
N ASP A 515 -19.62 -27.41 19.27
CA ASP A 515 -20.60 -26.31 19.16
C ASP A 515 -20.53 -25.29 20.30
N LEU A 516 -20.26 -25.71 21.54
CA LEU A 516 -20.38 -24.86 22.71
C LEU A 516 -19.23 -23.84 22.83
N PRO A 517 -17.93 -24.22 22.79
CA PRO A 517 -16.83 -23.26 22.84
C PRO A 517 -16.82 -22.32 21.64
N THR A 518 -17.12 -22.85 20.45
CA THR A 518 -17.24 -22.04 19.22
C THR A 518 -18.34 -20.99 19.36
N ARG A 519 -19.52 -21.37 19.84
CA ARG A 519 -20.64 -20.44 20.06
C ARG A 519 -20.31 -19.40 21.13
N ALA A 520 -19.61 -19.79 22.20
CA ALA A 520 -19.17 -18.87 23.24
C ALA A 520 -18.19 -17.82 22.67
N LEU A 521 -17.18 -18.24 21.91
CA LEU A 521 -16.23 -17.33 21.27
C LEU A 521 -16.92 -16.40 20.26
N LYS A 522 -17.76 -16.94 19.36
CA LYS A 522 -18.54 -16.11 18.42
C LYS A 522 -19.41 -15.10 19.16
N GLY A 523 -20.02 -15.51 20.27
CA GLY A 523 -20.81 -14.64 21.14
C GLY A 523 -19.97 -13.52 21.77
N ALA A 524 -18.79 -13.83 22.30
CA ALA A 524 -17.89 -12.84 22.89
C ALA A 524 -17.36 -11.83 21.85
N ILE A 525 -17.03 -12.28 20.63
CA ILE A 525 -16.62 -11.38 19.54
C ILE A 525 -17.78 -10.46 19.12
N ALA A 526 -18.99 -11.00 18.98
CA ALA A 526 -20.17 -10.20 18.64
C ALA A 526 -20.52 -9.18 19.74
N GLU A 527 -20.41 -9.59 21.01
CA GLU A 527 -20.59 -8.71 22.17
C GLU A 527 -19.58 -7.56 22.13
N ALA A 528 -18.30 -7.84 21.95
CA ALA A 528 -17.26 -6.82 21.85
C ALA A 528 -17.51 -5.87 20.67
N ALA A 529 -17.85 -6.40 19.48
CA ALA A 529 -18.14 -5.61 18.29
C ALA A 529 -19.30 -4.63 18.51
N GLU A 530 -20.36 -5.05 19.21
CA GLU A 530 -21.50 -4.20 19.57
C GLU A 530 -21.09 -3.04 20.50
N LYS A 531 -20.06 -3.22 21.34
CA LYS A 531 -19.58 -2.19 22.27
C LYS A 531 -18.59 -1.20 21.66
N VAL A 532 -18.04 -1.47 20.47
CA VAL A 532 -17.03 -0.61 19.85
C VAL A 532 -17.57 0.80 19.55
N ALA A 533 -18.74 0.92 18.91
CA ALA A 533 -19.18 2.21 18.38
C ALA A 533 -19.37 3.29 19.46
N ARG A 534 -19.98 2.92 20.59
CA ARG A 534 -20.41 3.87 21.64
C ARG A 534 -19.31 4.83 22.14
N PRO A 535 -18.14 4.37 22.62
CA PRO A 535 -17.09 5.28 23.08
C PRO A 535 -16.57 6.20 21.95
N PHE A 536 -16.46 5.70 20.71
CA PHE A 536 -15.98 6.52 19.59
C PHE A 536 -17.03 7.51 19.08
N ASP A 537 -18.31 7.18 19.14
CA ASP A 537 -19.39 8.12 18.84
C ASP A 537 -19.43 9.25 19.88
N ALA A 538 -19.23 8.93 21.16
CA ALA A 538 -19.12 9.91 22.24
C ALA A 538 -17.90 10.84 22.02
N LEU A 539 -16.75 10.28 21.61
CA LEU A 539 -15.59 11.07 21.21
C LEU A 539 -15.90 12.00 20.02
N GLY A 540 -16.61 11.51 18.99
CA GLY A 540 -17.05 12.33 17.86
C GLY A 540 -18.02 13.46 18.28
N GLY A 541 -18.77 13.24 19.35
CA GLY A 541 -19.61 14.25 19.99
C GLY A 541 -18.84 15.46 20.53
N LEU A 542 -17.56 15.29 20.89
CA LEU A 542 -16.71 16.37 21.39
C LEU A 542 -16.30 17.35 20.28
N THR A 543 -16.13 16.85 19.04
CA THR A 543 -15.59 17.60 17.89
C THR A 543 -16.67 18.18 16.97
N ARG A 544 -17.91 18.37 17.45
CA ARG A 544 -19.07 18.76 16.62
C ARG A 544 -19.12 20.24 16.20
N GLU A 545 -18.20 21.08 16.64
CA GLU A 545 -18.13 22.46 16.14
C GLU A 545 -17.40 22.50 14.78
N PRO A 546 -17.94 23.17 13.74
CA PRO A 546 -17.42 23.13 12.37
C PRO A 546 -15.98 23.63 12.14
N ARG A 547 -15.31 24.13 13.19
CA ARG A 547 -13.99 24.76 13.10
C ARG A 547 -12.84 23.94 13.68
N ASP A 548 -13.12 22.95 14.53
CA ASP A 548 -12.08 22.17 15.22
C ASP A 548 -12.22 20.67 14.96
N ASP A 549 -11.51 20.19 13.93
CA ASP A 549 -11.40 18.75 13.62
C ASP A 549 -10.59 17.98 14.68
N ARG A 550 -9.97 18.68 15.65
CA ARG A 550 -9.15 18.12 16.73
C ARG A 550 -9.31 18.88 18.03
N ILE A 551 -9.45 18.17 19.15
CA ILE A 551 -9.55 18.74 20.49
C ILE A 551 -8.56 18.06 21.42
N ARG A 552 -7.70 18.84 22.08
CA ARG A 552 -6.78 18.33 23.10
C ARG A 552 -7.54 17.86 24.34
N VAL A 553 -7.22 16.66 24.82
CA VAL A 553 -7.73 16.13 26.09
C VAL A 553 -7.00 16.84 27.22
N THR A 554 -7.75 17.61 28.00
CA THR A 554 -7.25 18.33 29.19
C THR A 554 -7.92 17.79 30.45
N PRO A 555 -7.38 18.03 31.65
CA PRO A 555 -8.06 17.67 32.90
C PRO A 555 -9.49 18.23 32.99
N SER A 556 -9.73 19.43 32.43
CA SER A 556 -11.06 20.03 32.35
C SER A 556 -11.98 19.29 31.37
N LEU A 557 -11.46 18.82 30.23
CA LEU A 557 -12.24 18.00 29.30
C LEU A 557 -12.61 16.65 29.93
N ARG A 558 -11.70 16.04 30.71
CA ARG A 558 -11.95 14.79 31.43
C ARG A 558 -13.06 14.91 32.47
N SER A 559 -13.32 16.12 32.98
CA SER A 559 -14.42 16.39 33.93
C SER A 559 -15.75 16.75 33.23
N ASN A 560 -15.82 16.66 31.90
CA ASN A 560 -17.01 16.95 31.11
C ASN A 560 -17.97 15.74 31.11
N THR A 561 -19.29 16.00 31.10
CA THR A 561 -20.32 14.95 31.01
C THR A 561 -20.22 14.07 29.77
N ILE A 562 -19.75 14.62 28.63
CA ILE A 562 -19.51 13.81 27.41
C ILE A 562 -18.33 12.85 27.64
N TRP A 563 -17.32 13.26 28.42
CA TRP A 563 -16.21 12.38 28.76
C TRP A 563 -16.64 11.25 29.70
N GLU A 564 -17.59 11.48 30.61
CA GLU A 564 -18.21 10.40 31.42
C GLU A 564 -18.88 9.33 30.53
N GLU A 565 -19.47 9.72 29.38
CA GLU A 565 -20.01 8.78 28.40
C GLU A 565 -18.90 7.99 27.69
N VAL A 566 -17.76 8.62 27.39
CA VAL A 566 -16.56 7.97 26.86
C VAL A 566 -16.05 6.93 27.86
N GLU A 567 -15.87 7.29 29.13
CA GLU A 567 -15.40 6.39 30.20
C GLU A 567 -16.37 5.22 30.44
N THR A 568 -17.68 5.49 30.43
CA THR A 568 -18.69 4.44 30.57
C THR A 568 -18.70 3.49 29.37
N GLY A 569 -18.61 4.03 28.15
CA GLY A 569 -18.52 3.24 26.91
C GLY A 569 -17.23 2.42 26.87
N TRP A 570 -16.12 3.01 27.32
CA TRP A 570 -14.82 2.38 27.44
C TRP A 570 -14.86 1.21 28.43
N ALA A 571 -15.34 1.41 29.65
CA ALA A 571 -15.42 0.34 30.65
C ALA A 571 -16.27 -0.85 30.17
N ALA A 572 -17.32 -0.59 29.39
CA ALA A 572 -18.12 -1.65 28.77
C ALA A 572 -17.35 -2.39 27.66
N LEU A 573 -16.61 -1.67 26.82
CA LEU A 573 -15.78 -2.24 25.75
C LEU A 573 -14.61 -3.04 26.33
N ASP A 574 -13.89 -2.51 27.32
CA ASP A 574 -12.78 -3.16 28.01
C ASP A 574 -13.18 -4.52 28.61
N LYS A 575 -14.33 -4.57 29.28
CA LYS A 575 -14.90 -5.82 29.80
C LYS A 575 -15.22 -6.82 28.68
N ALA A 576 -15.80 -6.36 27.58
CA ALA A 576 -16.14 -7.22 26.44
C ALA A 576 -14.88 -7.73 25.71
N LEU A 577 -13.85 -6.89 25.57
CA LEU A 577 -12.54 -7.27 25.03
C LEU A 577 -11.85 -8.30 25.93
N THR A 578 -11.88 -8.12 27.25
CA THR A 578 -11.36 -9.10 28.21
C THR A 578 -12.03 -10.47 28.01
N HIS A 579 -13.36 -10.50 27.92
CA HIS A 579 -14.12 -11.73 27.67
C HIS A 579 -13.77 -12.37 26.31
N ALA A 580 -13.60 -11.56 25.27
CA ALA A 580 -13.16 -12.03 23.95
C ALA A 580 -11.74 -12.63 23.98
N ILE A 581 -10.79 -11.99 24.65
CA ILE A 581 -9.40 -12.46 24.82
C ILE A 581 -9.36 -13.79 25.57
N GLU A 582 -10.07 -13.89 26.69
CA GLU A 582 -10.19 -15.13 27.48
C GLU A 582 -10.83 -16.27 26.67
N SER A 583 -11.86 -15.95 25.89
CA SER A 583 -12.51 -16.91 24.99
C SER A 583 -11.56 -17.38 23.88
N CYS A 584 -10.73 -16.49 23.34
CA CYS A 584 -9.70 -16.84 22.36
C CYS A 584 -8.67 -17.80 22.96
N ARG A 585 -8.09 -17.46 24.12
CA ARG A 585 -7.12 -18.32 24.82
C ARG A 585 -7.71 -19.69 25.15
N THR A 586 -8.95 -19.72 25.63
CA THR A 586 -9.67 -20.98 25.89
C THR A 586 -9.82 -21.79 24.60
N ALA A 587 -10.28 -21.17 23.51
CA ALA A 587 -10.38 -21.84 22.22
C ALA A 587 -9.03 -22.36 21.73
N ALA A 588 -7.95 -21.58 21.85
CA ALA A 588 -6.60 -21.98 21.46
C ALA A 588 -6.11 -23.24 22.20
N THR A 589 -6.44 -23.40 23.48
CA THR A 589 -6.09 -24.61 24.26
C THR A 589 -6.93 -25.85 23.92
N LEU A 590 -8.14 -25.65 23.40
CA LEU A 590 -9.07 -26.73 23.04
C LEU A 590 -8.84 -27.25 21.62
N VAL A 591 -8.02 -26.57 20.81
CA VAL A 591 -7.62 -27.04 19.48
C VAL A 591 -6.75 -28.29 19.63
N VAL A 592 -7.22 -29.41 19.10
CA VAL A 592 -6.53 -30.71 19.16
C VAL A 592 -6.49 -31.35 17.77
N GLY A 593 -5.40 -32.05 17.42
CA GLY A 593 -5.22 -32.70 16.11
C GLY A 593 -3.83 -32.45 15.49
N GLU A 594 -3.53 -33.13 14.37
CA GLU A 594 -2.23 -33.00 13.67
C GLU A 594 -2.00 -31.58 13.11
N ASP A 595 -3.07 -30.85 12.75
CA ASP A 595 -3.04 -29.45 12.27
C ASP A 595 -3.31 -28.40 13.35
N ALA A 596 -3.47 -28.81 14.62
CA ALA A 596 -3.90 -27.95 15.72
C ALA A 596 -2.91 -26.82 16.06
N GLY A 597 -1.61 -27.03 15.79
CA GLY A 597 -0.56 -26.07 16.13
C GLY A 597 -0.76 -24.73 15.42
N SER A 598 -1.00 -24.74 14.10
CA SER A 598 -1.14 -23.50 13.32
C SER A 598 -2.40 -22.71 13.70
N ALA A 599 -3.52 -23.40 13.92
CA ALA A 599 -4.78 -22.76 14.30
C ALA A 599 -4.72 -22.15 15.71
N SER A 600 -4.11 -22.87 16.66
CA SER A 600 -3.90 -22.37 18.03
C SER A 600 -2.99 -21.13 18.03
N GLU A 601 -1.88 -21.14 17.29
CA GLU A 601 -0.99 -20.00 17.12
C GLU A 601 -1.69 -18.77 16.52
N GLU A 602 -2.57 -18.96 15.52
CA GLU A 602 -3.33 -17.86 14.91
C GLU A 602 -4.34 -17.23 15.86
N ILE A 603 -5.02 -18.03 16.69
CA ILE A 603 -5.94 -17.54 17.71
C ILE A 603 -5.18 -16.78 18.80
N GLU A 604 -4.06 -17.32 19.30
CA GLU A 604 -3.22 -16.65 20.29
C GLU A 604 -2.66 -15.33 19.77
N ALA A 605 -2.19 -15.30 18.51
CA ALA A 605 -1.75 -14.06 17.87
C ALA A 605 -2.89 -13.04 17.76
N ALA A 606 -4.11 -13.48 17.49
CA ALA A 606 -5.27 -12.60 17.46
C ALA A 606 -5.66 -12.08 18.85
N ALA A 607 -5.59 -12.93 19.88
CA ALA A 607 -5.79 -12.55 21.27
C ALA A 607 -4.75 -11.51 21.73
N GLY A 608 -3.48 -11.72 21.42
CA GLY A 608 -2.40 -10.77 21.72
C GLY A 608 -2.58 -9.41 21.05
N ARG A 609 -3.15 -9.36 19.83
CA ARG A 609 -3.52 -8.10 19.17
C ARG A 609 -4.62 -7.35 19.92
N LEU A 610 -5.68 -8.05 20.35
CA LEU A 610 -6.74 -7.45 21.16
C LEU A 610 -6.22 -6.95 22.50
N GLU A 611 -5.35 -7.73 23.15
CA GLU A 611 -4.72 -7.35 24.42
C GLU A 611 -3.84 -6.10 24.28
N LYS A 612 -3.06 -6.00 23.21
CA LYS A 612 -2.30 -4.78 22.92
C LYS A 612 -3.21 -3.57 22.72
N ILE A 613 -4.26 -3.70 21.91
CA ILE A 613 -5.26 -2.64 21.69
C ILE A 613 -5.90 -2.22 23.02
N GLN A 614 -6.23 -3.19 23.88
CA GLN A 614 -6.79 -2.93 25.20
C GLN A 614 -5.82 -2.13 26.08
N ILE A 615 -4.55 -2.54 26.16
CA ILE A 615 -3.51 -1.83 26.92
C ILE A 615 -3.33 -0.39 26.42
N ASP A 616 -3.21 -0.21 25.09
CA ASP A 616 -3.04 1.10 24.47
C ASP A 616 -4.25 2.01 24.76
N LEU A 617 -5.48 1.47 24.69
CA LEU A 617 -6.71 2.22 25.00
C LEU A 617 -6.79 2.61 26.47
N THR A 618 -6.52 1.68 27.40
CA THR A 618 -6.47 1.98 28.84
C THR A 618 -5.47 3.11 29.10
N GLY A 619 -4.28 3.01 28.51
CA GLY A 619 -3.24 4.01 28.62
C GLY A 619 -3.73 5.40 28.20
N LEU A 620 -4.42 5.53 27.07
CA LEU A 620 -4.94 6.81 26.58
C LEU A 620 -6.09 7.38 27.43
N VAL A 621 -7.01 6.52 27.85
CA VAL A 621 -8.18 6.94 28.64
C VAL A 621 -7.75 7.30 30.07
N GLU A 622 -6.73 6.67 30.63
CA GLU A 622 -6.25 6.97 31.98
C GLU A 622 -5.06 7.95 32.01
N ASP A 623 -4.53 8.34 30.84
CA ASP A 623 -3.26 9.06 30.72
C ASP A 623 -3.17 10.33 31.59
N ASN A 624 -2.08 10.40 32.34
CA ASN A 624 -1.66 11.54 33.17
C ASN A 624 -0.20 11.95 32.88
N ASP A 625 0.44 11.42 31.84
CA ASP A 625 1.82 11.77 31.49
C ASP A 625 1.89 13.21 30.96
N THR A 626 2.74 14.03 31.57
CA THR A 626 2.96 15.42 31.17
C THR A 626 3.80 15.56 29.91
N ASN A 627 4.53 14.51 29.52
CA ASN A 627 5.37 14.50 28.32
C ASN A 627 4.65 13.98 27.08
N THR A 628 3.38 13.61 27.22
CA THR A 628 2.53 13.10 26.15
C THR A 628 1.34 14.05 25.97
N ILE A 629 0.97 14.32 24.72
CA ILE A 629 -0.25 15.05 24.38
C ILE A 629 -1.28 14.04 23.91
N VAL A 630 -2.47 14.06 24.51
CA VAL A 630 -3.64 13.29 24.06
C VAL A 630 -4.65 14.21 23.39
N TRP A 631 -5.21 13.80 22.24
CA TRP A 631 -6.25 14.55 21.55
C TRP A 631 -7.29 13.65 20.87
N VAL A 632 -8.49 14.18 20.73
CA VAL A 632 -9.60 13.59 19.99
C VAL A 632 -9.61 14.18 18.58
N SER A 633 -9.81 13.37 17.55
CA SER A 633 -10.01 13.86 16.18
C SER A 633 -11.33 13.36 15.60
N SER A 634 -12.03 14.17 14.82
CA SER A 634 -13.26 13.77 14.11
C SER A 634 -12.94 12.83 12.94
N THR A 635 -13.87 11.93 12.61
CA THR A 635 -13.83 11.13 11.38
C THR A 635 -14.89 11.61 10.39
N ARG A 636 -14.67 11.38 9.09
CA ARG A 636 -15.65 11.72 8.04
C ARG A 636 -16.99 11.00 8.20
N GLU A 637 -16.99 9.86 8.90
CA GLU A 637 -18.17 9.03 9.19
C GLU A 637 -18.94 9.52 10.44
N GLY A 638 -18.47 10.59 11.11
CA GLY A 638 -19.13 11.20 12.25
C GLY A 638 -18.73 10.66 13.63
N GLY A 639 -17.83 9.67 13.68
CA GLY A 639 -17.21 9.18 14.91
C GLY A 639 -15.95 9.97 15.29
N GLY A 640 -15.34 9.62 16.43
CA GLY A 640 -14.08 10.18 16.90
C GLY A 640 -12.94 9.17 16.92
N THR A 641 -11.70 9.64 17.03
CA THR A 641 -10.49 8.84 17.28
C THR A 641 -9.76 9.41 18.48
N LEU A 642 -9.10 8.55 19.26
CA LEU A 642 -8.25 8.94 20.38
C LEU A 642 -6.79 8.78 19.97
N ASN A 643 -6.01 9.83 20.18
CA ASN A 643 -4.66 9.94 19.67
C ASN A 643 -3.73 10.38 20.80
N SER A 644 -2.50 9.89 20.81
CA SER A 644 -1.43 10.48 21.60
C SER A 644 -0.14 10.59 20.82
N ALA A 645 0.73 11.50 21.24
CA ALA A 645 2.11 11.57 20.80
C ALA A 645 2.98 12.29 21.83
N PRO A 646 4.30 12.05 21.84
CA PRO A 646 5.23 12.83 22.66
C PRO A 646 5.12 14.33 22.35
N LEU A 647 5.22 15.16 23.38
CA LEU A 647 5.24 16.63 23.25
C LEU A 647 6.43 17.10 22.40
N GLU A 648 7.59 16.48 22.59
CA GLU A 648 8.81 16.74 21.83
C GLU A 648 9.46 15.41 21.44
N VAL A 649 9.78 15.26 20.15
CA VAL A 649 10.45 14.05 19.63
C VAL A 649 11.96 14.22 19.51
N GLY A 650 12.47 15.44 19.38
CA GLY A 650 13.90 15.74 19.26
C GLY A 650 14.76 15.08 20.34
N PRO A 651 14.45 15.23 21.65
CA PRO A 651 15.21 14.58 22.72
C PRO A 651 15.19 13.05 22.67
N ILE A 652 14.10 12.46 22.17
CA ILE A 652 13.97 11.01 21.98
C ILE A 652 14.90 10.56 20.85
N LEU A 653 14.88 11.26 19.72
CA LEU A 653 15.72 10.96 18.56
C LEU A 653 17.21 11.14 18.89
N GLU A 654 17.58 12.21 19.58
CA GLU A 654 18.95 12.45 20.03
C GLU A 654 19.48 11.28 20.86
N ARG A 655 18.73 10.87 21.89
CA ARG A 655 19.13 9.80 22.81
C ARG A 655 19.15 8.42 22.16
N GLU A 656 18.08 8.07 21.45
CA GLU A 656 17.84 6.70 20.99
C GLU A 656 18.41 6.44 19.59
N LEU A 657 18.29 7.40 18.68
CA LEU A 657 18.70 7.22 17.28
C LEU A 657 20.14 7.67 17.02
N PHE A 658 20.55 8.80 17.59
CA PHE A 658 21.77 9.52 17.18
C PHE A 658 22.97 9.39 18.12
N ALA A 659 22.76 9.30 19.43
CA ALA A 659 23.85 9.31 20.43
C ALA A 659 24.93 8.23 20.20
N ASN A 660 24.59 7.11 19.56
CA ASN A 660 25.49 5.99 19.30
C ASN A 660 25.90 5.87 17.82
N ARG A 661 25.84 6.96 17.04
CA ARG A 661 26.24 6.97 15.62
C ARG A 661 27.49 7.80 15.44
N ALA A 662 28.44 7.27 14.68
CA ALA A 662 29.66 7.95 14.30
C ALA A 662 29.38 9.05 13.28
N THR A 663 28.52 8.81 12.29
CA THR A 663 28.22 9.81 11.25
C THR A 663 26.72 9.94 11.05
N ILE A 664 26.24 11.18 11.00
CA ILE A 664 24.84 11.48 10.70
C ILE A 664 24.77 12.57 9.64
N ILE A 665 24.13 12.28 8.52
CA ILE A 665 23.79 13.26 7.50
C ILE A 665 22.27 13.37 7.44
N ALA A 666 21.72 14.54 7.68
CA ALA A 666 20.31 14.81 7.46
C ALA A 666 20.17 15.85 6.36
N THR A 667 19.45 15.52 5.29
CA THR A 667 19.29 16.39 4.13
C THR A 667 17.86 16.47 3.65
N SER A 668 17.48 17.64 3.12
CA SER A 668 16.15 17.92 2.60
C SER A 668 16.22 19.15 1.69
N ALA A 669 15.20 19.34 0.85
CA ALA A 669 15.07 20.55 0.03
C ALA A 669 14.81 21.82 0.85
N THR A 670 14.20 21.66 2.03
CA THR A 670 13.82 22.75 2.93
C THR A 670 14.10 22.34 4.36
N LEU A 671 15.00 23.07 5.03
CA LEU A 671 15.41 22.88 6.42
C LEU A 671 15.59 24.20 7.16
N ALA A 672 15.99 25.26 6.47
CA ALA A 672 16.20 26.58 7.05
C ALA A 672 14.87 27.33 7.21
N ALA A 673 14.71 27.99 8.35
CA ALA A 673 13.73 29.03 8.56
C ALA A 673 14.47 30.38 8.52
N GLY A 674 14.33 31.12 7.41
CA GLY A 674 15.18 32.27 7.13
C GLY A 674 16.61 31.84 6.83
N GLU A 675 17.58 32.36 7.60
CA GLU A 675 19.01 32.04 7.42
C GLU A 675 19.52 30.95 8.37
N SER A 676 18.64 30.36 9.20
CA SER A 676 19.04 29.41 10.25
C SER A 676 18.31 28.08 10.16
N MET A 677 19.06 26.99 10.37
CA MET A 677 18.51 25.64 10.52
C MET A 677 18.33 25.22 11.98
N ALA A 678 18.58 26.12 12.95
CA ALA A 678 18.57 25.78 14.38
C ALA A 678 17.21 25.25 14.85
N PHE A 679 16.11 25.76 14.32
CA PHE A 679 14.77 25.30 14.67
C PHE A 679 14.58 23.82 14.29
N THR A 680 14.81 23.49 13.02
CA THR A 680 14.71 22.11 12.49
C THR A 680 15.69 21.19 13.18
N ALA A 681 16.93 21.65 13.41
CA ALA A 681 17.96 20.89 14.13
C ALA A 681 17.48 20.47 15.54
N ASN A 682 16.85 21.38 16.29
CA ASN A 682 16.29 21.04 17.60
C ASN A 682 15.10 20.08 17.50
N GLN A 683 14.17 20.32 16.57
CA GLN A 683 12.97 19.49 16.40
C GLN A 683 13.31 18.03 16.09
N ILE A 684 14.30 17.80 15.22
CA ILE A 684 14.66 16.45 14.81
C ILE A 684 15.72 15.82 15.72
N GLY A 685 16.29 16.53 16.70
CA GLY A 685 17.24 15.99 17.67
C GLY A 685 18.73 16.08 17.27
N LEU A 686 19.11 17.03 16.42
CA LEU A 686 20.49 17.31 16.00
C LEU A 686 20.97 18.73 16.37
N PRO A 687 20.84 19.18 17.63
CA PRO A 687 21.10 20.57 18.02
C PRO A 687 22.55 21.04 17.82
N HIS A 688 23.49 20.10 17.69
CA HIS A 688 24.93 20.37 17.57
C HIS A 688 25.51 20.04 16.18
N ALA A 689 24.66 19.70 15.20
CA ALA A 689 25.12 19.39 13.86
C ALA A 689 25.70 20.63 13.14
N GLY A 690 26.73 20.41 12.32
CA GLY A 690 27.16 21.39 11.32
C GLY A 690 26.03 21.67 10.33
N THR A 691 25.96 22.87 9.77
CA THR A 691 24.89 23.25 8.83
C THR A 691 25.45 23.71 7.50
N LEU A 692 24.80 23.32 6.40
CA LEU A 692 25.19 23.71 5.05
C LEU A 692 23.94 24.01 4.20
N ALA A 693 23.75 25.26 3.82
CA ALA A 693 22.71 25.68 2.88
C ALA A 693 23.29 25.85 1.47
N LEU A 694 22.78 25.10 0.51
CA LEU A 694 23.27 25.11 -0.88
C LEU A 694 22.38 25.91 -1.83
N GLY A 695 21.16 26.23 -1.41
CA GLY A 695 20.16 26.92 -2.23
C GLY A 695 19.60 26.05 -3.36
N SER A 696 18.91 26.71 -4.29
CA SER A 696 18.34 26.08 -5.49
C SER A 696 19.24 26.32 -6.71
N PRO A 697 19.38 25.35 -7.64
CA PRO A 697 20.05 25.57 -8.91
C PRO A 697 19.16 26.32 -9.92
N PHE A 698 17.85 26.43 -9.66
CA PHE A 698 16.90 27.06 -10.60
C PHE A 698 16.95 28.59 -10.53
N ASP A 699 16.91 29.22 -11.70
CA ASP A 699 16.73 30.67 -11.84
C ASP A 699 15.25 31.05 -11.69
N TYR A 700 14.79 31.16 -10.45
CA TYR A 700 13.43 31.57 -10.13
C TYR A 700 13.13 33.02 -10.56
N GLU A 701 14.14 33.89 -10.64
CA GLU A 701 13.94 35.29 -11.02
C GLU A 701 13.49 35.41 -12.48
N GLN A 702 14.04 34.56 -13.36
CA GLN A 702 13.69 34.55 -14.78
C GLN A 702 12.61 33.52 -15.14
N SER A 703 12.45 32.46 -14.34
CA SER A 703 11.59 31.32 -14.69
C SER A 703 10.26 31.27 -13.94
N THR A 704 10.03 32.16 -12.98
CA THR A 704 8.83 32.15 -12.14
C THR A 704 8.16 33.53 -12.12
N LEU A 705 6.83 33.54 -12.26
CA LEU A 705 6.02 34.72 -11.97
C LEU A 705 5.37 34.54 -10.60
N LEU A 706 5.66 35.44 -9.66
CA LEU A 706 4.97 35.50 -8.37
C LEU A 706 3.81 36.50 -8.44
N ALA A 707 2.58 36.01 -8.32
CA ALA A 707 1.38 36.86 -8.21
C ALA A 707 0.90 36.89 -6.76
N THR A 708 0.89 38.07 -6.15
CA THR A 708 0.36 38.28 -4.79
C THR A 708 -0.81 39.24 -4.84
N PRO A 709 -2.06 38.74 -4.90
CA PRO A 709 -3.23 39.61 -4.94
C PRO A 709 -3.34 40.39 -3.62
N THR A 710 -3.40 41.72 -3.71
CA THR A 710 -3.43 42.63 -2.54
C THR A 710 -4.86 42.97 -2.09
N ASN A 711 -5.87 42.54 -2.85
CA ASN A 711 -7.28 42.83 -2.65
C ASN A 711 -8.09 41.54 -2.38
N PHE A 712 -7.54 40.65 -1.56
CA PHE A 712 -8.22 39.42 -1.15
C PHE A 712 -8.95 39.60 0.19
N PRO A 713 -10.10 38.90 0.39
CA PRO A 713 -10.69 38.76 1.71
C PRO A 713 -9.70 38.10 2.68
N ASP A 714 -9.92 38.25 3.99
CA ASP A 714 -9.18 37.44 4.96
C ASP A 714 -9.54 35.95 4.75
N PRO A 715 -8.61 34.98 4.89
CA PRO A 715 -8.92 33.55 4.80
C PRO A 715 -10.06 33.08 5.70
N SER A 716 -10.37 33.83 6.77
CA SER A 716 -11.48 33.55 7.68
C SER A 716 -12.84 34.12 7.24
N ASP A 717 -12.88 34.93 6.18
CA ASP A 717 -14.10 35.54 5.65
C ASP A 717 -14.87 34.57 4.73
N GLN A 718 -16.23 34.61 4.79
CA GLN A 718 -17.10 33.75 3.96
C GLN A 718 -16.90 33.93 2.44
N GLY A 719 -16.34 35.04 1.98
CA GLY A 719 -16.09 35.32 0.56
C GLY A 719 -14.71 34.88 0.05
N TYR A 720 -13.84 34.35 0.92
CA TYR A 720 -12.47 34.00 0.55
C TYR A 720 -12.40 32.92 -0.53
N ASP A 721 -13.19 31.85 -0.38
CA ASP A 721 -13.17 30.73 -1.32
C ASP A 721 -13.66 31.15 -2.71
N GLU A 722 -14.69 31.99 -2.78
CA GLU A 722 -15.22 32.53 -4.04
C GLU A 722 -14.22 33.45 -4.72
N ALA A 723 -13.58 34.36 -3.97
CA ALA A 723 -12.52 35.22 -4.47
C ALA A 723 -11.29 34.42 -4.93
N THR A 724 -10.94 33.35 -4.20
CA THR A 724 -9.88 32.40 -4.57
C THR A 724 -10.19 31.72 -5.90
N ALA A 725 -11.39 31.15 -6.03
CA ALA A 725 -11.82 30.46 -7.24
C ALA A 725 -11.83 31.41 -8.45
N GLU A 726 -12.34 32.64 -8.28
CA GLU A 726 -12.36 33.64 -9.35
C GLU A 726 -10.94 34.04 -9.77
N ALA A 727 -10.03 34.27 -8.82
CA ALA A 727 -8.65 34.64 -9.11
C ALA A 727 -7.88 33.53 -9.82
N VAL A 728 -7.99 32.28 -9.35
CA VAL A 728 -7.39 31.11 -9.99
C VAL A 728 -7.94 30.94 -11.40
N THR A 729 -9.26 31.06 -11.59
CA THR A 729 -9.89 30.98 -12.91
C THR A 729 -9.34 32.03 -13.87
N LYS A 730 -9.21 33.29 -13.42
CA LYS A 730 -8.63 34.37 -14.23
C LYS A 730 -7.17 34.11 -14.60
N LEU A 731 -6.36 33.59 -13.67
CA LEU A 731 -4.96 33.26 -13.93
C LEU A 731 -4.82 32.12 -14.94
N VAL A 732 -5.62 31.07 -14.82
CA VAL A 732 -5.63 29.94 -15.76
C VAL A 732 -6.11 30.38 -17.16
N LEU A 733 -7.06 31.30 -17.26
CA LEU A 733 -7.49 31.85 -18.55
C LEU A 733 -6.46 32.79 -19.18
N ALA A 734 -5.56 33.37 -18.38
CA ALA A 734 -4.52 34.29 -18.84
C ALA A 734 -3.21 33.58 -19.23
N SER A 735 -2.98 32.35 -18.73
CA SER A 735 -1.88 31.47 -19.13
C SER A 735 -2.18 30.74 -20.44
#